data_AF-A0A1Q7A4H9-F1
#
_entry.id   AF-A0A1Q7A4H9-F1
#
_cell.length_a   1.000
_cell.length_b   1.000
_cell.length_c   1.000
_cell.angle_alpha   90.00
_cell.angle_beta   90.00
_cell.angle_gamma   90.00
#
_symmetry.space_group_name_H-M   'P 1'
#
loop_
_entity.id
_entity.type
_entity.pdbx_description
1 polymer ?
#
loop_
_entity_poly.entity_id
_entity_poly.type
_entity_poly.pdbx_seq_one_letter_code
_entity_poly.pdbx_strand_id
1 'polypeptide(L)'
;MTIQAHPKQHTAKTTTLVVERPQNYALLEARFQLVRYLIPDALRHRGNPTDFGRVQNTVRDQLDYPYRSFQHDKLDGAKNEKWAIYVLYPRGAQISELVLSWFRDEPLPRREIAFGDLPLHVLLKLLAFRFFRDDKTHRFVGQDKCYVYARPGGKDSNFHYCVEIELSGAPANTEGAPTQEFRVIPHARCFGKATPPFRPGWAFFGKRPVRSRFLFLHLKSEAVEQEPTVYSPVTFPGKRAQVKYHDLRDVNAGKGKIIFDFTQQFIANLKEVGIVAHLRERAFTLAPLSKTANIEVQQLKEVGIYDNRLRRAHSLDDYVDLFQGMYPALCFVALEDMRRAPQGGVIVLLDATAEDFKEGGILFGQTDPYPVLYREHPNVPKHSINVNSNDPDALEGGDYLDYPLIQLPDKDFARNLHVVLSELYLKCAIIHGTAHFPLPFLPDELAFVRRGRSGGETITMALWFADQQLHFANLGDPTQSEAFYELLERWGVDWDEQYDKLLAERKRIPEHGSIKDLPTFDIIVGHDLFVAIEDLAERILYEYDAIEQRHQEQYSIAYPINHFQLAPQYDRIQQERSTLLPLEQMVQQGFLDGSKKPTSKNAQQSQTFYKQLLEYDAFLGEVAVTHPILSYQELTSGEWRERIARIFGSKTTSEGKYHRKLITGIYNDLGMFLSERGENVRLFQGIWYDDTNAFLVGSPTSMDLRGQARAHLVRRFQIMQGSSHFDKEHLLATMGVLFVRYKQYTVSPYYFHLIDLYVENVLRYVSSGEEDF
;
A
#
# COMPACT_ATOMS: atom_id res chain seq x y z
N MET A 1 -25.29 -33.72 -3.97
CA MET A 1 -25.51 -32.33 -3.50
C MET A 1 -24.18 -31.63 -3.51
N THR A 2 -23.93 -30.81 -4.51
CA THR A 2 -22.72 -29.98 -4.61
C THR A 2 -22.85 -28.87 -3.58
N ILE A 3 -22.01 -28.90 -2.55
CA ILE A 3 -21.89 -27.81 -1.57
C ILE A 3 -21.44 -26.59 -2.38
N GLN A 4 -22.35 -25.66 -2.68
CA GLN A 4 -21.95 -24.34 -3.16
C GLN A 4 -21.06 -23.74 -2.08
N ALA A 5 -19.77 -23.61 -2.37
CA ALA A 5 -18.84 -22.97 -1.46
C ALA A 5 -19.34 -21.55 -1.20
N HIS A 6 -19.68 -21.26 0.05
CA HIS A 6 -20.01 -19.89 0.45
C HIS A 6 -18.84 -18.97 0.09
N PRO A 7 -19.11 -17.77 -0.48
CA PRO A 7 -18.05 -16.84 -0.82
C PRO A 7 -17.24 -16.50 0.43
N LYS A 8 -15.91 -16.53 0.32
CA LYS A 8 -15.03 -16.26 1.47
C LYS A 8 -15.27 -14.84 1.95
N GLN A 9 -15.71 -14.69 3.19
CA GLN A 9 -15.93 -13.41 3.85
C GLN A 9 -14.88 -13.18 4.94
N HIS A 10 -14.53 -11.91 5.16
CA HIS A 10 -13.62 -11.51 6.23
C HIS A 10 -13.96 -10.10 6.72
N THR A 11 -14.17 -9.96 8.02
CA THR A 11 -14.31 -8.65 8.67
C THR A 11 -12.93 -8.16 9.08
N ALA A 12 -12.58 -6.95 8.69
CA ALA A 12 -11.31 -6.32 9.05
C ALA A 12 -11.53 -4.95 9.68
N LYS A 13 -10.74 -4.65 10.72
CA LYS A 13 -10.58 -3.29 11.24
C LYS A 13 -9.79 -2.44 10.25
N THR A 14 -10.05 -1.14 10.26
CA THR A 14 -9.39 -0.19 9.34
C THR A 14 -8.73 0.95 10.10
N THR A 15 -7.91 1.75 9.42
CA THR A 15 -7.29 2.97 9.97
C THR A 15 -8.28 4.12 10.17
N THR A 16 -9.58 3.85 10.23
CA THR A 16 -10.63 4.84 10.47
C THR A 16 -11.07 4.78 11.92
N LEU A 17 -11.01 5.91 12.59
CA LEU A 17 -11.60 6.14 13.90
C LEU A 17 -13.01 6.69 13.72
N VAL A 18 -14.02 5.98 14.22
CA VAL A 18 -15.41 6.46 14.31
C VAL A 18 -15.59 7.06 15.69
N VAL A 19 -16.00 8.32 15.75
CA VAL A 19 -16.19 9.07 17.00
C VAL A 19 -17.65 9.45 17.14
N GLU A 20 -18.25 9.09 18.26
CA GLU A 20 -19.61 9.54 18.61
C GLU A 20 -19.58 11.00 19.03
N ARG A 21 -20.57 11.77 18.58
CA ARG A 21 -20.70 13.17 18.96
C ARG A 21 -20.87 13.26 20.48
N PRO A 22 -19.99 13.98 21.20
CA PRO A 22 -20.13 14.13 22.64
C PRO A 22 -21.45 14.83 23.00
N GLN A 23 -22.20 14.25 23.93
CA GLN A 23 -23.47 14.84 24.42
C GLN A 23 -23.23 16.02 25.38
N ASN A 24 -22.10 16.01 26.08
CA ASN A 24 -21.59 17.11 26.89
C ASN A 24 -20.07 16.98 27.05
N TYR A 25 -19.44 18.00 27.64
CA TYR A 25 -17.99 18.08 27.84
C TYR A 25 -17.60 18.14 29.33
N ALA A 26 -18.46 17.70 30.24
CA ALA A 26 -18.28 17.89 31.68
C ALA A 26 -16.98 17.26 32.23
N LEU A 27 -16.59 16.08 31.73
CA LEU A 27 -15.33 15.44 32.14
C LEU A 27 -14.08 16.19 31.63
N LEU A 28 -14.18 16.83 30.47
CA LEU A 28 -13.12 17.70 29.95
C LEU A 28 -13.02 18.98 30.77
N GLU A 29 -14.15 19.64 31.04
CA GLU A 29 -14.24 20.88 31.81
C GLU A 29 -13.82 20.70 33.27
N ALA A 30 -14.06 19.52 33.86
CA ALA A 30 -13.59 19.20 35.20
C ALA A 30 -12.06 19.09 35.28
N ARG A 31 -11.40 18.72 34.17
CA ARG A 31 -9.95 18.47 34.13
C ARG A 31 -9.16 19.61 33.52
N PHE A 32 -9.77 20.37 32.61
CA PHE A 32 -9.08 21.34 31.77
C PHE A 32 -9.90 22.61 31.56
N GLN A 33 -9.19 23.69 31.23
CA GLN A 33 -9.74 24.91 30.66
C GLN A 33 -9.04 25.15 29.30
N LEU A 34 -9.80 25.59 28.30
CA LEU A 34 -9.34 25.72 26.92
C LEU A 34 -9.14 27.20 26.59
N VAL A 35 -7.93 27.56 26.18
CA VAL A 35 -7.58 28.94 25.86
C VAL A 35 -7.15 29.04 24.41
N ARG A 36 -7.72 30.03 23.71
CA ARG A 36 -7.40 30.37 22.32
C ARG A 36 -6.52 31.61 22.30
N TYR A 37 -5.36 31.52 21.65
CA TYR A 37 -4.48 32.65 21.34
C TYR A 37 -4.54 32.96 19.85
N LEU A 38 -4.53 34.23 19.49
CA LEU A 38 -4.54 34.69 18.11
C LEU A 38 -3.15 35.09 17.65
N ILE A 39 -2.73 34.55 16.50
CA ILE A 39 -1.50 34.94 15.83
C ILE A 39 -1.80 36.13 14.91
N PRO A 40 -0.96 37.19 14.90
CA PRO A 40 -1.15 38.35 14.03
C PRO A 40 -1.30 37.96 12.55
N ASP A 41 -2.27 38.57 11.87
CA ASP A 41 -2.57 38.27 10.46
C ASP A 41 -1.37 38.49 9.52
N ALA A 42 -0.45 39.41 9.89
CA ALA A 42 0.80 39.62 9.18
C ALA A 42 1.69 38.37 9.07
N LEU A 43 1.61 37.45 10.04
CA LEU A 43 2.36 36.19 10.06
C LEU A 43 1.63 35.05 9.32
N ARG A 44 0.35 35.24 8.97
CA ARG A 44 -0.47 34.24 8.27
C ARG A 44 -0.15 34.19 6.77
N HIS A 45 0.18 35.32 6.17
CA HIS A 45 0.53 35.40 4.76
C HIS A 45 1.90 34.75 4.51
N ARG A 46 2.01 33.93 3.46
CA ARG A 46 3.21 33.15 3.09
C ARG A 46 4.40 34.01 2.60
N GLY A 47 4.65 35.16 3.23
CA GLY A 47 5.75 36.06 2.89
C GLY A 47 7.11 35.48 3.28
N ASN A 48 7.17 34.70 4.37
CA ASN A 48 8.39 34.03 4.81
C ASN A 48 8.11 32.57 5.20
N PRO A 49 8.75 31.58 4.55
CA PRO A 49 8.52 30.16 4.83
C PRO A 49 8.96 29.72 6.24
N THR A 50 9.72 30.55 6.97
CA THR A 50 10.22 30.21 8.32
C THR A 50 9.31 30.66 9.46
N ASP A 51 8.34 31.56 9.21
CA ASP A 51 7.51 32.16 10.27
C ASP A 51 6.68 31.12 11.02
N PHE A 52 6.14 30.13 10.30
CA PHE A 52 5.42 29.01 10.92
C PHE A 52 6.28 28.30 11.98
N GLY A 53 7.50 27.93 11.61
CA GLY A 53 8.41 27.23 12.51
C GLY A 53 8.87 28.10 13.68
N ARG A 54 9.10 29.40 13.45
CA ARG A 54 9.47 30.35 14.50
C ARG A 54 8.35 30.53 15.52
N VAL A 55 7.11 30.73 15.08
CA VAL A 55 5.94 30.80 15.99
C VAL A 55 5.86 29.54 16.84
N GLN A 56 5.96 28.37 16.22
CA GLN A 56 5.88 27.08 16.91
C GLN A 56 6.99 26.91 17.95
N ASN A 57 8.23 27.26 17.62
CA ASN A 57 9.37 27.15 18.52
C ASN A 57 9.27 28.17 19.68
N THR A 58 8.87 29.41 19.42
CA THR A 58 8.68 30.44 20.46
C THR A 58 7.57 30.09 21.44
N VAL A 59 6.45 29.55 20.95
CA VAL A 59 5.35 29.08 21.81
C VAL A 59 5.81 27.89 22.65
N ARG A 60 6.57 26.98 22.05
CA ARG A 60 7.15 25.81 22.72
C ARG A 60 8.10 26.18 23.86
N ASP A 61 8.87 27.26 23.70
CA ASP A 61 9.79 27.74 24.74
C ASP A 61 9.03 28.25 25.98
N GLN A 62 7.83 28.82 25.76
CA GLN A 62 6.98 29.45 26.79
C GLN A 62 5.91 28.52 27.39
N LEU A 63 5.58 27.37 26.75
CA LEU A 63 4.49 26.48 27.17
C LEU A 63 4.93 25.05 27.47
N ASP A 64 4.64 24.63 28.70
CA ASP A 64 4.76 23.23 29.13
C ASP A 64 3.46 22.43 28.96
N TYR A 65 2.34 23.08 28.60
CA TYR A 65 1.04 22.44 28.40
C TYR A 65 0.79 21.99 26.95
N PRO A 66 -0.09 21.00 26.70
CA PRO A 66 -0.47 20.59 25.36
C PRO A 66 -1.13 21.72 24.57
N TYR A 67 -0.67 21.93 23.34
CA TYR A 67 -1.22 22.93 22.44
C TYR A 67 -1.14 22.47 20.98
N ARG A 68 -1.90 23.12 20.10
CA ARG A 68 -1.84 22.94 18.66
C ARG A 68 -2.30 24.21 17.94
N SER A 69 -1.68 24.52 16.79
CA SER A 69 -2.10 25.64 15.94
C SER A 69 -2.98 25.23 14.76
N PHE A 70 -3.81 26.17 14.31
CA PHE A 70 -4.75 26.02 13.19
C PHE A 70 -4.76 27.31 12.37
N GLN A 71 -4.29 27.24 11.12
CA GLN A 71 -4.12 28.41 10.23
C GLN A 71 -5.43 28.90 9.56
N HIS A 72 -6.49 28.09 9.66
CA HIS A 72 -7.80 28.33 9.06
C HIS A 72 -8.89 28.20 10.15
N ASP A 73 -8.65 28.81 11.30
CA ASP A 73 -9.60 28.80 12.40
C ASP A 73 -10.81 29.69 12.07
N LYS A 74 -12.01 29.11 12.11
CA LYS A 74 -13.28 29.77 11.71
C LYS A 74 -14.18 30.15 12.89
N LEU A 75 -13.65 30.14 14.13
CA LEU A 75 -14.45 30.37 15.34
C LEU A 75 -15.12 31.75 15.37
N ASP A 76 -14.52 32.76 14.75
CA ASP A 76 -15.06 34.13 14.65
C ASP A 76 -15.83 34.37 13.32
N GLY A 77 -16.28 33.29 12.67
CA GLY A 77 -17.04 33.31 11.41
C GLY A 77 -16.23 32.86 10.19
N ALA A 78 -16.91 32.22 9.23
CA ALA A 78 -16.27 31.60 8.05
C ALA A 78 -15.50 32.59 7.16
N LYS A 79 -15.94 33.86 7.09
CA LYS A 79 -15.28 34.93 6.32
C LYS A 79 -14.09 35.57 7.05
N ASN A 80 -13.87 35.22 8.32
CA ASN A 80 -12.84 35.82 9.16
C ASN A 80 -11.91 34.72 9.70
N GLU A 81 -11.34 33.94 8.78
CA GLU A 81 -10.37 32.91 9.17
C GLU A 81 -9.16 33.53 9.88
N LYS A 82 -8.79 32.98 11.03
CA LYS A 82 -7.63 33.39 11.82
C LYS A 82 -6.60 32.26 11.92
N TRP A 83 -5.35 32.61 12.23
CA TRP A 83 -4.39 31.64 12.73
C TRP A 83 -4.44 31.64 14.26
N ALA A 84 -4.94 30.54 14.83
CA ALA A 84 -5.14 30.40 16.26
C ALA A 84 -4.28 29.28 16.85
N ILE A 85 -3.89 29.43 18.12
CA ILE A 85 -3.29 28.37 18.95
C ILE A 85 -4.27 28.04 20.07
N TYR A 86 -4.64 26.76 20.16
CA TYR A 86 -5.43 26.24 21.26
C TYR A 86 -4.54 25.54 22.26
N VAL A 87 -4.69 25.88 23.55
CA VAL A 87 -3.91 25.31 24.65
C VAL A 87 -4.85 24.66 25.67
N LEU A 88 -4.52 23.43 26.08
CA LEU A 88 -5.22 22.69 27.14
C LEU A 88 -4.51 22.93 28.48
N TYR A 89 -5.01 23.89 29.26
CA TYR A 89 -4.52 24.12 30.62
C TYR A 89 -5.23 23.17 31.59
N PRO A 90 -4.53 22.58 32.59
CA PRO A 90 -5.20 21.96 33.73
C PRO A 90 -6.18 22.93 34.38
N ARG A 91 -7.33 22.44 34.84
CA ARG A 91 -8.35 23.28 35.48
C ARG A 91 -7.75 24.00 36.69
N GLY A 92 -7.91 25.33 36.73
CA GLY A 92 -7.35 26.17 37.79
C GLY A 92 -5.87 26.53 37.65
N ALA A 93 -5.17 26.06 36.60
CA ALA A 93 -3.82 26.50 36.31
C ALA A 93 -3.79 27.98 35.89
N GLN A 94 -2.71 28.69 36.21
CA GLN A 94 -2.49 30.04 35.71
C GLN A 94 -2.28 30.03 34.20
N ILE A 95 -3.02 30.90 33.49
CA ILE A 95 -2.94 31.02 32.04
C ILE A 95 -1.71 31.87 31.68
N SER A 96 -0.76 31.30 30.92
CA SER A 96 0.46 31.98 30.50
C SER A 96 0.19 33.07 29.46
N GLU A 97 0.88 34.20 29.57
CA GLU A 97 0.95 35.18 28.47
C GLU A 97 1.98 34.71 27.46
N LEU A 98 1.61 34.73 26.17
CA LEU A 98 2.51 34.32 25.10
C LEU A 98 2.96 35.57 24.36
N VAL A 99 4.26 35.72 24.17
CA VAL A 99 4.87 36.85 23.47
C VAL A 99 5.70 36.33 22.30
N LEU A 100 5.56 36.93 21.12
CA LEU A 100 6.39 36.66 19.96
C LEU A 100 7.43 37.77 19.82
N SER A 101 8.40 37.84 20.75
CA SER A 101 9.34 38.96 20.90
C SER A 101 10.14 39.28 19.63
N TRP A 102 10.34 38.30 18.75
CA TRP A 102 10.99 38.49 17.46
C TRP A 102 10.12 39.15 16.38
N PHE A 103 8.82 39.29 16.62
CA PHE A 103 7.84 39.96 15.76
C PHE A 103 7.35 41.26 16.41
N ARG A 104 6.76 41.16 17.60
CA ARG A 104 6.32 42.27 18.44
C ARG A 104 6.39 41.86 19.91
N ASP A 105 6.91 42.75 20.74
CA ASP A 105 7.06 42.54 22.18
C ASP A 105 5.77 42.88 22.94
N GLU A 106 4.66 42.27 22.51
CA GLU A 106 3.33 42.43 23.09
C GLU A 106 2.69 41.05 23.31
N PRO A 107 1.90 40.85 24.39
CA PRO A 107 1.16 39.62 24.60
C PRO A 107 0.16 39.34 23.47
N LEU A 108 0.10 38.09 23.03
CA LEU A 108 -0.88 37.64 22.04
C LEU A 108 -2.30 37.77 22.61
N PRO A 109 -3.28 38.27 21.81
CA PRO A 109 -4.67 38.29 22.21
C PRO A 109 -5.14 36.87 22.56
N ARG A 110 -5.77 36.71 23.73
CA ARG A 110 -6.24 35.42 24.22
C ARG A 110 -7.64 35.50 24.82
N ARG A 111 -8.39 34.41 24.75
CA ARG A 111 -9.65 34.22 25.47
C ARG A 111 -9.87 32.75 25.84
N GLU A 112 -10.56 32.51 26.94
CA GLU A 112 -11.10 31.19 27.26
C GLU A 112 -12.29 30.89 26.34
N ILE A 113 -12.45 29.63 25.93
CA ILE A 113 -13.54 29.17 25.07
C ILE A 113 -14.10 27.84 25.59
N ALA A 114 -15.36 27.53 25.28
CA ALA A 114 -15.94 26.25 25.66
C ALA A 114 -15.47 25.14 24.70
N PHE A 115 -15.40 23.90 25.19
CA PHE A 115 -15.05 22.76 24.34
C PHE A 115 -16.09 22.50 23.24
N GLY A 116 -17.37 22.80 23.52
CA GLY A 116 -18.46 22.67 22.56
C GLY A 116 -18.40 23.66 21.39
N ASP A 117 -17.63 24.73 21.52
CA ASP A 117 -17.44 25.71 20.44
C ASP A 117 -16.43 25.21 19.38
N LEU A 118 -15.61 24.22 19.72
CA LEU A 118 -14.64 23.66 18.78
C LEU A 118 -15.29 22.64 17.85
N PRO A 119 -15.01 22.70 16.54
CA PRO A 119 -15.27 21.58 15.66
C PRO A 119 -14.59 20.31 16.19
N LEU A 120 -15.30 19.18 16.18
CA LEU A 120 -14.80 17.92 16.76
C LEU A 120 -13.42 17.52 16.24
N HIS A 121 -13.15 17.76 14.95
CA HIS A 121 -11.84 17.49 14.35
C HIS A 121 -10.69 18.31 14.96
N VAL A 122 -10.95 19.55 15.40
CA VAL A 122 -9.97 20.43 16.08
C VAL A 122 -9.71 19.90 17.49
N LEU A 123 -10.78 19.56 18.22
CA LEU A 123 -10.69 19.00 19.57
C LEU A 123 -9.90 17.68 19.59
N LEU A 124 -10.24 16.72 18.71
CA LEU A 124 -9.53 15.44 18.62
C LEU A 124 -8.04 15.63 18.29
N LYS A 125 -7.74 16.56 17.38
CA LYS A 125 -6.37 16.94 17.02
C LYS A 125 -5.60 17.52 18.20
N LEU A 126 -6.24 18.26 19.10
CA LEU A 126 -5.63 18.81 20.32
C LEU A 126 -5.45 17.74 21.41
N LEU A 127 -6.43 16.84 21.57
CA LEU A 127 -6.34 15.70 22.49
C LEU A 127 -5.26 14.70 22.07
N ALA A 128 -5.07 14.50 20.76
CA ALA A 128 -3.93 13.75 20.25
C ALA A 128 -2.60 14.38 20.68
N PHE A 129 -2.46 15.71 20.63
CA PHE A 129 -1.26 16.39 21.11
C PHE A 129 -0.99 16.17 22.60
N ARG A 130 -2.04 16.23 23.43
CA ARG A 130 -1.95 15.86 24.85
C ARG A 130 -1.45 14.43 25.01
N PHE A 131 -2.01 13.49 24.26
CA PHE A 131 -1.65 12.08 24.33
C PHE A 131 -0.20 11.78 23.91
N PHE A 132 0.34 12.52 22.93
CA PHE A 132 1.72 12.35 22.45
C PHE A 132 2.79 13.02 23.33
N ARG A 133 2.43 13.95 24.22
CA ARG A 133 3.38 14.63 25.13
C ARG A 133 3.76 13.81 26.37
N ASP A 134 3.44 12.52 26.40
CA ASP A 134 3.83 11.62 27.49
C ASP A 134 5.24 11.05 27.28
N ASP A 135 6.21 11.59 28.02
CA ASP A 135 7.64 11.24 27.98
C ASP A 135 7.94 9.79 28.39
N LYS A 136 6.95 9.05 28.92
CA LYS A 136 7.09 7.63 29.27
C LYS A 136 6.81 6.70 28.09
N THR A 137 6.51 7.26 26.91
CA THR A 137 6.13 6.50 25.72
C THR A 137 7.06 6.77 24.55
N HIS A 138 7.03 5.95 23.51
CA HIS A 138 7.86 6.10 22.31
C HIS A 138 7.23 7.07 21.29
N ARG A 139 6.38 7.98 21.78
CA ARG A 139 5.59 8.96 21.03
C ARG A 139 6.11 10.35 21.35
N PHE A 140 6.05 11.27 20.40
CA PHE A 140 6.50 12.65 20.58
C PHE A 140 5.83 13.62 19.63
N VAL A 141 5.92 14.91 19.93
CA VAL A 141 5.39 16.00 19.09
C VAL A 141 6.50 16.87 18.53
N GLY A 142 6.28 17.52 17.39
CA GLY A 142 7.14 18.58 16.88
C GLY A 142 6.44 19.42 15.82
N GLN A 143 6.44 20.75 15.99
CA GLN A 143 5.81 21.75 15.09
C GLN A 143 4.47 21.28 14.47
N ASP A 144 3.43 21.17 15.29
CA ASP A 144 2.09 20.67 14.93
C ASP A 144 2.02 19.26 14.28
N LYS A 145 3.05 18.44 14.44
CA LYS A 145 3.05 17.02 14.07
C LYS A 145 3.21 16.07 15.25
N CYS A 146 2.59 14.91 15.14
CA CYS A 146 2.67 13.80 16.10
C CYS A 146 3.48 12.66 15.47
N TYR A 147 4.44 12.09 16.21
CA TYR A 147 5.36 11.08 15.69
C TYR A 147 5.49 9.90 16.64
N VAL A 148 5.70 8.72 16.07
CA VAL A 148 6.04 7.49 16.79
C VAL A 148 7.36 6.96 16.25
N TYR A 149 8.30 6.63 17.14
CA TYR A 149 9.55 6.00 16.75
C TYR A 149 9.29 4.59 16.18
N ALA A 150 9.83 4.28 15.00
CA ALA A 150 9.69 2.96 14.39
C ALA A 150 10.94 2.11 14.60
N ARG A 151 12.07 2.50 13.97
CA ARG A 151 13.31 1.70 13.96
C ARG A 151 14.53 2.52 13.51
N PRO A 152 15.77 2.06 13.76
CA PRO A 152 16.96 2.66 13.12
C PRO A 152 16.97 2.43 11.60
N GLY A 153 17.72 3.26 10.87
CA GLY A 153 17.85 3.17 9.41
C GLY A 153 18.64 1.95 8.90
N GLY A 154 19.42 1.30 9.77
CA GLY A 154 20.35 0.21 9.46
C GLY A 154 21.50 0.16 10.48
N LYS A 155 22.43 -0.80 10.35
CA LYS A 155 23.60 -0.92 11.25
C LYS A 155 24.54 0.28 11.16
N ASP A 156 24.68 0.87 9.97
CA ASP A 156 25.63 1.96 9.68
C ASP A 156 24.94 3.31 9.40
N SER A 157 23.62 3.41 9.64
CA SER A 157 22.88 4.62 9.31
C SER A 157 22.91 5.65 10.44
N ASN A 158 23.24 6.90 10.12
CA ASN A 158 23.13 8.05 11.02
C ASN A 158 21.69 8.63 11.14
N PHE A 159 20.68 7.87 10.72
CA PHE A 159 19.29 8.31 10.74
C PHE A 159 18.34 7.25 11.29
N HIS A 160 17.16 7.71 11.69
CA HIS A 160 16.11 6.92 12.28
C HIS A 160 14.81 7.06 11.51
N TYR A 161 14.05 5.98 11.40
CA TYR A 161 12.71 5.99 10.84
C TYR A 161 11.67 6.25 11.94
N CYS A 162 10.81 7.23 11.70
CA CYS A 162 9.64 7.53 12.51
C CYS A 162 8.37 7.50 11.63
N VAL A 163 7.22 7.35 12.27
CA VAL A 163 5.91 7.46 11.63
C VAL A 163 5.21 8.70 12.18
N GLU A 164 5.01 9.69 11.32
CA GLU A 164 4.11 10.81 11.58
C GLU A 164 2.66 10.31 11.48
N ILE A 165 1.86 10.61 12.50
CA ILE A 165 0.44 10.25 12.58
C ILE A 165 -0.38 11.51 12.34
N GLU A 166 -1.11 11.51 11.22
CA GLU A 166 -2.06 12.56 10.87
C GLU A 166 -3.49 12.08 11.12
N LEU A 167 -4.30 12.92 11.75
CA LEU A 167 -5.75 12.73 11.88
C LEU A 167 -6.47 13.66 10.90
N SER A 168 -7.25 13.10 9.98
CA SER A 168 -8.03 13.86 8.99
C SER A 168 -9.50 13.46 9.04
N GLY A 169 -10.41 14.43 9.06
CA GLY A 169 -11.84 14.14 8.98
C GLY A 169 -12.21 13.62 7.60
N ALA A 170 -13.08 12.60 7.52
CA ALA A 170 -13.57 12.10 6.24
C ALA A 170 -14.36 13.22 5.50
N PRO A 171 -14.26 13.31 4.16
CA PRO A 171 -15.01 14.30 3.39
C PRO A 171 -16.52 14.24 3.62
N ALA A 172 -17.05 13.03 3.80
CA ALA A 172 -18.47 12.74 4.04
C ALA A 172 -18.98 13.12 5.44
N ASN A 173 -18.11 13.58 6.34
CA ASN A 173 -18.57 14.04 7.65
C ASN A 173 -19.51 15.22 7.50
N THR A 174 -20.71 15.08 8.06
CA THR A 174 -21.71 16.14 8.12
C THR A 174 -21.71 16.78 9.50
N GLU A 175 -21.88 18.10 9.54
CA GLU A 175 -22.00 18.81 10.82
C GLU A 175 -23.23 18.32 11.58
N GLY A 176 -23.04 18.02 12.86
CA GLY A 176 -24.10 17.58 13.75
C GLY A 176 -24.51 16.10 13.66
N ALA A 177 -23.96 15.33 12.72
CA ALA A 177 -24.17 13.88 12.65
C ALA A 177 -23.83 13.18 13.99
N PRO A 178 -24.56 12.10 14.35
CA PRO A 178 -24.33 11.38 15.61
C PRO A 178 -22.94 10.75 15.69
N THR A 179 -22.35 10.42 14.55
CA THR A 179 -20.99 9.92 14.42
C THR A 179 -20.23 10.69 13.33
N GLN A 180 -18.91 10.80 13.51
CA GLN A 180 -18.01 11.34 12.51
C GLN A 180 -16.81 10.42 12.34
N GLU A 181 -16.34 10.29 11.10
CA GLU A 181 -15.20 9.44 10.75
C GLU A 181 -13.91 10.24 10.61
N PHE A 182 -12.83 9.71 11.17
CA PHE A 182 -11.50 10.30 11.10
C PHE A 182 -10.50 9.28 10.58
N ARG A 183 -9.86 9.57 9.45
CA ARG A 183 -8.77 8.77 8.90
C ARG A 183 -7.49 9.00 9.69
N VAL A 184 -6.87 7.93 10.17
CA VAL A 184 -5.55 7.92 10.80
C VAL A 184 -4.51 7.60 9.73
N ILE A 185 -3.79 8.61 9.26
CA ILE A 185 -2.92 8.51 8.08
C ILE A 185 -1.45 8.45 8.53
N PRO A 186 -0.70 7.39 8.18
CA PRO A 186 0.69 7.23 8.56
C PRO A 186 1.65 7.76 7.49
N HIS A 187 2.56 8.65 7.87
CA HIS A 187 3.62 9.13 6.99
C HIS A 187 5.00 8.72 7.51
N ALA A 188 5.79 8.03 6.68
CA ALA A 188 7.17 7.72 7.04
C ALA A 188 8.02 9.01 7.00
N ARG A 189 8.87 9.18 8.01
CA ARG A 189 9.82 10.29 8.13
C ARG A 189 11.18 9.77 8.57
N CYS A 190 12.23 10.44 8.11
CA CYS A 190 13.59 10.21 8.56
C CYS A 190 14.01 11.32 9.51
N PHE A 191 14.71 10.95 10.59
CA PHE A 191 15.33 11.87 11.53
C PHE A 191 16.84 11.62 11.50
N GLY A 192 17.60 12.62 11.05
CA GLY A 192 19.06 12.57 10.95
C GLY A 192 19.72 13.51 11.95
N LYS A 193 21.00 13.27 12.24
CA LYS A 193 21.80 14.20 13.05
C LYS A 193 21.83 15.58 12.38
N ALA A 194 21.63 16.62 13.17
CA ALA A 194 21.77 18.01 12.76
C ALA A 194 23.07 18.58 13.35
N THR A 195 23.77 19.41 12.58
CA THR A 195 24.97 20.11 13.03
C THR A 195 24.73 21.62 13.03
N PRO A 196 25.41 22.38 13.91
CA PRO A 196 25.36 23.84 13.89
C PRO A 196 25.78 24.43 12.53
N PRO A 197 25.31 25.63 12.15
CA PRO A 197 24.42 26.50 12.92
C PRO A 197 22.95 26.07 12.84
N PHE A 198 22.26 26.06 13.98
CA PHE A 198 20.85 25.70 14.08
C PHE A 198 19.93 26.85 13.65
N ARG A 199 18.96 26.55 12.77
CA ARG A 199 18.07 27.56 12.18
C ARG A 199 16.83 27.82 13.07
N PRO A 200 16.48 29.08 13.38
CA PRO A 200 15.38 29.40 14.31
C PRO A 200 13.98 28.86 13.97
N GLY A 201 13.72 28.56 12.69
CA GLY A 201 12.44 28.00 12.24
C GLY A 201 12.39 26.47 12.19
N TRP A 202 13.47 25.77 12.54
CA TRP A 202 13.54 24.32 12.42
C TRP A 202 13.24 23.63 13.74
N ALA A 203 12.65 22.43 13.67
CA ALA A 203 12.41 21.59 14.84
C ALA A 203 13.64 20.73 15.13
N PHE A 204 14.17 20.84 16.35
CA PHE A 204 15.34 20.10 16.81
C PHE A 204 14.99 19.16 17.95
N PHE A 205 15.59 17.96 17.95
CA PHE A 205 15.19 16.88 18.86
C PHE A 205 16.40 16.27 19.55
N GLY A 206 16.28 16.02 20.85
CA GLY A 206 17.20 15.18 21.63
C GLY A 206 16.72 13.74 21.64
N LYS A 207 17.64 12.79 21.77
CA LYS A 207 17.30 11.36 21.88
C LYS A 207 17.29 10.93 23.35
N ARG A 208 16.24 10.24 23.80
CA ARG A 208 16.11 9.75 25.19
C ARG A 208 15.76 8.25 25.20
N PRO A 209 16.36 7.44 26.09
CA PRO A 209 16.01 6.03 26.24
C PRO A 209 14.65 5.87 26.93
N VAL A 210 13.81 4.96 26.43
CA VAL A 210 12.55 4.57 27.05
C VAL A 210 12.37 3.05 26.93
N ARG A 211 12.47 2.36 28.06
CA ARG A 211 12.50 0.88 28.12
C ARG A 211 13.58 0.33 27.16
N SER A 212 13.21 -0.58 26.26
CA SER A 212 14.10 -1.17 25.24
C SER A 212 14.21 -0.34 23.95
N ARG A 213 13.58 0.84 23.88
CA ARG A 213 13.54 1.72 22.71
C ARG A 213 14.01 3.14 23.08
N PHE A 214 13.77 4.08 22.17
CA PHE A 214 14.07 5.49 22.35
C PHE A 214 12.87 6.34 21.93
N LEU A 215 12.79 7.56 22.46
CA LEU A 215 11.96 8.63 21.91
C LEU A 215 12.83 9.80 21.48
N PHE A 216 12.27 10.63 20.60
CA PHE A 216 12.82 11.94 20.29
C PHE A 216 12.06 13.01 21.07
N LEU A 217 12.76 13.79 21.87
CA LEU A 217 12.17 14.92 22.59
C LEU A 217 12.45 16.17 21.76
N HIS A 218 11.42 16.84 21.26
CA HIS A 218 11.59 18.16 20.65
C HIS A 218 12.31 19.04 21.71
N LEU A 219 13.26 19.89 21.38
CA LEU A 219 14.03 20.70 22.34
C LEU A 219 13.54 22.15 22.40
N LYS A 220 13.61 22.78 23.58
CA LYS A 220 13.49 24.25 23.69
C LYS A 220 14.72 24.90 23.06
N SER A 221 14.59 26.11 22.53
CA SER A 221 15.65 26.79 21.77
C SER A 221 16.98 26.87 22.54
N GLU A 222 16.93 27.20 23.83
CA GLU A 222 18.11 27.28 24.71
C GLU A 222 18.82 25.93 24.94
N ALA A 223 18.07 24.82 24.86
CA ALA A 223 18.58 23.48 25.12
C ALA A 223 19.23 22.85 23.88
N VAL A 224 19.01 23.40 22.68
CA VAL A 224 19.55 22.84 21.43
C VAL A 224 21.07 22.86 21.43
N GLU A 225 21.68 23.98 21.81
CA GLU A 225 23.14 24.15 21.84
C GLU A 225 23.82 23.31 22.94
N GLN A 226 23.06 22.91 23.96
CA GLN A 226 23.56 22.13 25.10
C GLN A 226 23.39 20.62 24.89
N GLU A 227 22.61 20.20 23.88
CA GLU A 227 22.31 18.80 23.63
C GLU A 227 23.51 18.11 22.95
N PRO A 228 24.03 16.99 23.50
CA PRO A 228 25.21 16.31 22.93
C PRO A 228 25.02 15.82 21.49
N THR A 229 23.79 15.48 21.11
CA THR A 229 23.46 15.11 19.72
C THR A 229 22.05 15.55 19.40
N VAL A 230 21.96 16.49 18.47
CA VAL A 230 20.70 17.03 17.97
C VAL A 230 20.27 16.28 16.71
N TYR A 231 18.97 16.02 16.60
CA TYR A 231 18.34 15.43 15.43
C TYR A 231 17.32 16.39 14.81
N SER A 232 17.07 16.25 13.52
CA SER A 232 16.01 16.97 12.81
C SER A 232 15.39 16.10 11.73
N PRO A 233 14.17 16.40 11.26
CA PRO A 233 13.59 15.74 10.10
C PRO A 233 14.49 15.98 8.87
N VAL A 234 14.85 14.90 8.17
CA VAL A 234 15.68 14.96 6.96
C VAL A 234 14.98 14.28 5.79
N THR A 235 15.23 14.80 4.59
CA THR A 235 14.81 14.21 3.32
C THR A 235 16.04 13.97 2.47
N PHE A 236 16.08 12.82 1.80
CA PHE A 236 17.18 12.45 0.91
C PHE A 236 16.72 12.67 -0.54
N PRO A 237 17.46 13.44 -1.38
CA PRO A 237 17.14 13.58 -2.79
C PRO A 237 16.96 12.22 -3.46
N GLY A 238 15.93 12.09 -4.31
CA GLY A 238 15.57 10.83 -4.98
C GLY A 238 15.03 9.70 -4.07
N LYS A 239 15.15 9.80 -2.73
CA LYS A 239 14.80 8.72 -1.79
C LYS A 239 13.72 9.17 -0.80
N ARG A 240 12.48 8.73 -1.04
CA ARG A 240 11.39 8.89 -0.05
C ARG A 240 11.64 7.99 1.15
N ALA A 241 11.35 8.47 2.36
CA ALA A 241 11.38 7.65 3.56
C ALA A 241 10.40 6.46 3.43
N GLN A 242 10.86 5.24 3.68
CA GLN A 242 10.03 4.04 3.56
C GLN A 242 10.03 3.21 4.86
N VAL A 243 8.84 3.09 5.44
CA VAL A 243 8.52 2.10 6.46
C VAL A 243 7.46 1.19 5.86
N LYS A 244 7.68 -0.14 5.91
CA LYS A 244 6.72 -1.13 5.42
C LYS A 244 5.40 -0.98 6.17
N TYR A 245 4.28 -1.15 5.47
CA TYR A 245 2.98 -1.05 6.12
C TYR A 245 2.74 -2.22 7.09
N HIS A 246 2.89 -3.45 6.60
CA HIS A 246 3.11 -4.62 7.45
C HIS A 246 4.53 -5.13 7.23
N ASP A 247 5.31 -5.25 8.31
CA ASP A 247 6.61 -5.88 8.28
C ASP A 247 6.50 -7.24 8.96
N LEU A 248 6.70 -8.31 8.20
CA LEU A 248 6.54 -9.68 8.70
C LEU A 248 7.75 -10.20 9.46
N ARG A 249 8.87 -9.47 9.38
CA ARG A 249 10.10 -9.81 10.11
C ARG A 249 10.14 -9.08 11.45
N ASP A 250 9.54 -7.89 11.50
CA ASP A 250 9.39 -7.10 12.72
C ASP A 250 8.04 -6.39 12.71
N VAL A 251 7.00 -7.09 13.18
CA VAL A 251 5.61 -6.59 13.20
C VAL A 251 5.52 -5.22 13.90
N ASN A 252 6.31 -5.03 14.96
CA ASN A 252 6.30 -3.82 15.78
C ASN A 252 7.01 -2.61 15.14
N ALA A 253 7.70 -2.81 14.01
CA ALA A 253 8.27 -1.73 13.21
C ALA A 253 7.40 -1.36 11.99
N GLY A 254 6.35 -2.14 11.69
CA GLY A 254 5.41 -1.86 10.60
C GLY A 254 4.46 -0.71 10.92
N LYS A 255 4.15 0.14 9.93
CA LYS A 255 3.22 1.27 10.12
C LYS A 255 1.84 0.82 10.60
N GLY A 256 1.33 -0.30 10.12
CA GLY A 256 0.02 -0.81 10.50
C GLY A 256 -0.08 -1.15 11.99
N LYS A 257 0.96 -1.77 12.59
CA LYS A 257 0.96 -2.10 14.03
C LYS A 257 1.08 -0.83 14.86
N ILE A 258 1.95 0.09 14.43
CA ILE A 258 2.09 1.41 15.07
C ILE A 258 0.76 2.16 15.09
N ILE A 259 0.00 2.17 13.98
CA ILE A 259 -1.31 2.82 13.92
C ILE A 259 -2.33 2.09 14.80
N PHE A 260 -2.34 0.76 14.74
CA PHE A 260 -3.25 -0.05 15.55
C PHE A 260 -3.04 0.24 17.04
N ASP A 261 -1.79 0.17 17.52
CA ASP A 261 -1.42 0.44 18.91
C ASP A 261 -1.74 1.88 19.31
N PHE A 262 -1.39 2.85 18.45
CA PHE A 262 -1.76 4.25 18.65
C PHE A 262 -3.28 4.40 18.81
N THR A 263 -4.07 3.85 17.89
CA THR A 263 -5.50 4.11 17.82
C THR A 263 -6.23 3.47 19.00
N GLN A 264 -5.86 2.24 19.38
CA GLN A 264 -6.43 1.57 20.55
C GLN A 264 -6.14 2.34 21.85
N GLN A 265 -4.88 2.76 22.04
CA GLN A 265 -4.50 3.54 23.22
C GLN A 265 -5.15 4.94 23.21
N PHE A 266 -5.33 5.54 22.03
CA PHE A 266 -5.98 6.83 21.91
C PHE A 266 -7.49 6.74 22.18
N ILE A 267 -8.17 5.67 21.72
CA ILE A 267 -9.56 5.38 22.08
C ILE A 267 -9.71 5.29 23.61
N ALA A 268 -8.82 4.56 24.29
CA ALA A 268 -8.82 4.51 25.75
C ALA A 268 -8.64 5.89 26.39
N ASN A 269 -7.73 6.72 25.85
CA ASN A 269 -7.50 8.08 26.32
C ASN A 269 -8.71 9.02 26.10
N LEU A 270 -9.42 8.87 24.98
CA LEU A 270 -10.65 9.60 24.69
C LEU A 270 -11.77 9.23 25.66
N LYS A 271 -11.89 7.94 26.00
CA LYS A 271 -12.87 7.45 26.96
C LYS A 271 -12.68 8.07 28.35
N GLU A 272 -11.44 8.27 28.79
CA GLU A 272 -11.13 8.93 30.08
C GLU A 272 -11.66 10.37 30.18
N VAL A 273 -11.91 11.02 29.05
CA VAL A 273 -12.42 12.39 28.96
C VAL A 273 -13.86 12.45 28.42
N GLY A 274 -14.55 11.30 28.39
CA GLY A 274 -15.97 11.21 28.05
C GLY A 274 -16.28 11.16 26.55
N ILE A 275 -15.28 10.94 25.70
CA ILE A 275 -15.46 10.80 24.25
C ILE A 275 -15.45 9.31 23.89
N VAL A 276 -16.52 8.84 23.26
CA VAL A 276 -16.66 7.46 22.81
C VAL A 276 -16.18 7.34 21.36
N ALA A 277 -15.30 6.37 21.11
CA ALA A 277 -14.77 6.10 19.79
C ALA A 277 -14.42 4.62 19.61
N HIS A 278 -14.39 4.16 18.36
CA HIS A 278 -14.00 2.80 17.99
C HIS A 278 -13.34 2.78 16.61
N LEU A 279 -12.62 1.69 16.30
CA LEU A 279 -12.11 1.45 14.95
C LEU A 279 -13.27 1.03 14.04
N ARG A 280 -13.34 1.56 12.82
CA ARG A 280 -14.29 1.09 11.81
C ARG A 280 -13.96 -0.33 11.40
N GLU A 281 -14.97 -1.18 11.36
CA GLU A 281 -14.91 -2.52 10.79
C GLU A 281 -15.61 -2.53 9.42
N ARG A 282 -15.09 -3.35 8.51
CA ARG A 282 -15.68 -3.60 7.19
C ARG A 282 -15.76 -5.09 6.94
N ALA A 283 -16.93 -5.55 6.50
CA ALA A 283 -17.14 -6.92 6.06
C ALA A 283 -16.84 -7.01 4.56
N PHE A 284 -15.74 -7.68 4.22
CA PHE A 284 -15.32 -7.88 2.85
C PHE A 284 -15.71 -9.26 2.34
N THR A 285 -16.12 -9.33 1.07
CA THR A 285 -16.37 -10.55 0.32
C THR A 285 -15.30 -10.70 -0.76
N LEU A 286 -14.70 -11.89 -0.88
CA LEU A 286 -13.74 -12.19 -1.93
C LEU A 286 -14.44 -12.25 -3.28
N ALA A 287 -13.97 -11.45 -4.25
CA ALA A 287 -14.47 -11.48 -5.61
C ALA A 287 -14.19 -12.87 -6.24
N PRO A 288 -15.19 -13.51 -6.85
CA PRO A 288 -15.02 -14.80 -7.50
C PRO A 288 -14.28 -14.63 -8.83
N LEU A 289 -12.96 -14.51 -8.79
CA LEU A 289 -12.15 -14.43 -10.01
C LEU A 289 -12.13 -15.82 -10.68
N SER A 290 -12.92 -15.98 -11.74
CA SER A 290 -13.08 -17.21 -12.52
C SER A 290 -11.84 -17.52 -13.37
N LYS A 291 -10.68 -17.74 -12.73
CA LYS A 291 -9.34 -17.79 -13.34
C LYS A 291 -8.92 -16.44 -13.95
N THR A 292 -7.68 -16.04 -13.71
CA THR A 292 -7.11 -14.80 -14.24
C THR A 292 -7.11 -14.85 -15.78
N ALA A 293 -7.87 -13.97 -16.43
CA ALA A 293 -7.80 -13.87 -17.89
C ALA A 293 -6.40 -13.41 -18.30
N ASN A 294 -5.88 -14.07 -19.33
CA ASN A 294 -4.60 -13.73 -19.93
C ASN A 294 -4.80 -13.35 -21.40
N ILE A 295 -3.81 -12.67 -21.97
CA ILE A 295 -3.72 -12.48 -23.42
C ILE A 295 -2.84 -13.58 -24.02
N GLU A 296 -3.21 -14.06 -25.21
CA GLU A 296 -2.48 -15.08 -25.95
C GLU A 296 -1.40 -14.39 -26.79
N VAL A 297 -0.26 -14.06 -26.17
CA VAL A 297 0.84 -13.35 -26.84
C VAL A 297 1.33 -14.05 -28.12
N GLN A 298 1.06 -15.34 -28.30
CA GLN A 298 1.36 -16.10 -29.52
C GLN A 298 0.60 -15.57 -30.75
N GLN A 299 -0.52 -14.85 -30.57
CA GLN A 299 -1.26 -14.22 -31.66
C GLN A 299 -0.51 -13.05 -32.31
N LEU A 300 0.57 -12.55 -31.70
CA LEU A 300 1.50 -11.64 -32.37
C LEU A 300 2.07 -12.27 -33.66
N LYS A 301 2.19 -13.61 -33.71
CA LYS A 301 2.73 -14.42 -34.81
C LYS A 301 4.16 -14.08 -35.20
N GLU A 302 4.38 -12.90 -35.78
CA GLU A 302 5.67 -12.39 -36.22
C GLU A 302 5.97 -11.06 -35.53
N VAL A 303 7.14 -10.97 -34.88
CA VAL A 303 7.60 -9.80 -34.13
C VAL A 303 8.95 -9.34 -34.68
N GLY A 304 9.03 -8.07 -35.07
CA GLY A 304 10.28 -7.47 -35.56
C GLY A 304 11.22 -7.15 -34.41
N ILE A 305 12.52 -7.36 -34.58
CA ILE A 305 13.57 -6.93 -33.65
C ILE A 305 14.37 -5.82 -34.31
N TYR A 306 14.30 -4.61 -33.74
CA TYR A 306 15.00 -3.44 -34.25
C TYR A 306 16.13 -3.04 -33.31
N ASP A 307 17.32 -2.82 -33.86
CA ASP A 307 18.52 -2.50 -33.08
C ASP A 307 18.71 -0.98 -32.90
N ASN A 308 18.32 -0.47 -31.73
CA ASN A 308 18.45 0.95 -31.36
C ASN A 308 19.48 1.17 -30.24
N ARG A 309 20.41 0.21 -30.06
CA ARG A 309 21.49 0.27 -29.08
C ARG A 309 22.56 1.28 -29.51
N LEU A 310 23.19 1.93 -28.55
CA LEU A 310 24.34 2.80 -28.79
C LEU A 310 25.56 1.99 -29.24
N ARG A 311 25.82 0.84 -28.59
CA ARG A 311 26.91 -0.07 -28.91
C ARG A 311 26.36 -1.45 -29.25
N ARG A 312 26.57 -1.86 -30.50
CA ARG A 312 26.19 -3.18 -31.02
C ARG A 312 27.23 -4.24 -30.66
N ALA A 313 27.40 -4.49 -29.36
CA ALA A 313 28.42 -5.40 -28.82
C ALA A 313 28.23 -6.85 -29.31
N HIS A 314 26.98 -7.28 -29.50
CA HIS A 314 26.58 -8.57 -30.06
C HIS A 314 25.71 -8.36 -31.30
N SER A 315 25.64 -9.35 -32.20
CA SER A 315 24.87 -9.23 -33.44
C SER A 315 23.37 -9.21 -33.15
N LEU A 316 22.57 -8.68 -34.08
CA LEU A 316 21.12 -8.68 -33.97
C LEU A 316 20.56 -10.12 -34.03
N ASP A 317 21.18 -10.98 -34.84
CA ASP A 317 20.81 -12.39 -34.98
C ASP A 317 20.96 -13.17 -33.66
N ASP A 318 22.00 -12.85 -32.85
CA ASP A 318 22.17 -13.46 -31.52
C ASP A 318 20.95 -13.21 -30.61
N TYR A 319 20.33 -12.03 -30.68
CA TYR A 319 19.12 -11.72 -29.91
C TYR A 319 17.86 -12.33 -30.52
N VAL A 320 17.78 -12.42 -31.85
CA VAL A 320 16.69 -13.13 -32.54
C VAL A 320 16.67 -14.59 -32.10
N ASP A 321 17.81 -15.27 -32.13
CA ASP A 321 17.96 -16.66 -31.70
C ASP A 321 17.65 -16.82 -30.20
N LEU A 322 18.11 -15.89 -29.36
CA LEU A 322 17.79 -15.87 -27.93
C LEU A 322 16.28 -15.80 -27.70
N PHE A 323 15.58 -14.86 -28.36
CA PHE A 323 14.13 -14.70 -28.22
C PHE A 323 13.37 -15.89 -28.79
N GLN A 324 13.81 -16.43 -29.93
CA GLN A 324 13.24 -17.62 -30.55
C GLN A 324 13.36 -18.84 -29.63
N GLY A 325 14.49 -19.00 -28.94
CA GLY A 325 14.69 -20.05 -27.94
C GLY A 325 13.80 -19.91 -26.71
N MET A 326 13.49 -18.67 -26.29
CA MET A 326 12.62 -18.40 -25.14
C MET A 326 11.13 -18.50 -25.47
N TYR A 327 10.71 -18.11 -26.68
CA TYR A 327 9.33 -18.13 -27.15
C TYR A 327 9.21 -18.83 -28.52
N PRO A 328 9.33 -20.17 -28.58
CA PRO A 328 9.33 -20.91 -29.86
C PRO A 328 8.04 -20.82 -30.68
N ALA A 329 6.94 -20.39 -30.06
CA ALA A 329 5.64 -20.23 -30.71
C ALA A 329 5.49 -18.90 -31.49
N LEU A 330 6.46 -17.99 -31.35
CA LEU A 330 6.55 -16.74 -32.10
C LEU A 330 7.65 -16.85 -33.15
N CYS A 331 7.54 -16.08 -34.23
CA CYS A 331 8.60 -15.87 -35.19
C CYS A 331 9.22 -14.50 -34.94
N PHE A 332 10.50 -14.47 -34.57
CA PHE A 332 11.25 -13.22 -34.43
C PHE A 332 12.06 -12.96 -35.70
N VAL A 333 12.00 -11.73 -36.21
CA VAL A 333 12.69 -11.35 -37.46
C VAL A 333 13.52 -10.10 -37.24
N ALA A 334 14.77 -10.10 -37.69
CA ALA A 334 15.62 -8.91 -37.70
C ALA A 334 14.99 -7.83 -38.60
N LEU A 335 14.92 -6.60 -38.10
CA LEU A 335 14.30 -5.48 -38.80
C LEU A 335 15.33 -4.36 -39.03
N GLU A 336 15.63 -4.08 -40.29
CA GLU A 336 16.53 -2.97 -40.67
C GLU A 336 15.80 -1.62 -40.74
N ASP A 337 14.48 -1.63 -40.95
CA ASP A 337 13.66 -0.43 -41.15
C ASP A 337 12.31 -0.58 -40.47
N MET A 338 12.02 0.34 -39.53
CA MET A 338 10.77 0.40 -38.77
C MET A 338 9.52 0.52 -39.64
N ARG A 339 9.63 1.05 -40.87
CA ARG A 339 8.51 1.15 -41.82
C ARG A 339 8.04 -0.21 -42.33
N ARG A 340 8.86 -1.25 -42.17
CA ARG A 340 8.55 -2.64 -42.52
C ARG A 340 8.12 -3.47 -41.31
N ALA A 341 7.73 -2.82 -40.21
CA ALA A 341 7.28 -3.49 -39.01
C ALA A 341 6.14 -4.50 -39.31
N PRO A 342 6.21 -5.73 -38.78
CA PRO A 342 5.13 -6.69 -38.93
C PRO A 342 3.91 -6.28 -38.10
N GLN A 343 2.75 -6.90 -38.38
CA GLN A 343 1.53 -6.65 -37.62
C GLN A 343 1.64 -6.99 -36.13
N GLY A 344 2.52 -7.93 -35.76
CA GLY A 344 2.83 -8.24 -34.36
C GLY A 344 3.73 -7.22 -33.67
N GLY A 345 4.05 -6.10 -34.34
CA GLY A 345 4.81 -5.00 -33.80
C GLY A 345 6.31 -5.26 -33.69
N VAL A 346 7.01 -4.38 -32.98
CA VAL A 346 8.48 -4.36 -32.90
C VAL A 346 8.97 -4.34 -31.46
N ILE A 347 9.91 -5.22 -31.14
CA ILE A 347 10.76 -5.10 -29.96
C ILE A 347 11.99 -4.28 -30.34
N VAL A 348 12.21 -3.18 -29.61
CA VAL A 348 13.35 -2.28 -29.82
C VAL A 348 14.43 -2.60 -28.79
N LEU A 349 15.61 -3.01 -29.25
CA LEU A 349 16.75 -3.24 -28.37
C LEU A 349 17.39 -1.91 -27.96
N LEU A 350 17.60 -1.75 -26.65
CA LEU A 350 18.36 -0.66 -26.04
C LEU A 350 19.47 -1.25 -25.16
N ASP A 351 20.48 -0.44 -24.85
CA ASP A 351 21.60 -0.81 -23.98
C ASP A 351 21.85 0.23 -22.87
N ALA A 352 20.94 1.18 -22.73
CA ALA A 352 20.93 2.21 -21.70
C ALA A 352 19.49 2.58 -21.32
N THR A 353 19.31 3.17 -20.15
CA THR A 353 18.05 3.71 -19.64
C THR A 353 18.01 5.23 -19.74
N ALA A 354 16.82 5.82 -19.69
CA ALA A 354 16.66 7.27 -19.76
C ALA A 354 17.38 8.04 -18.63
N GLU A 355 17.65 7.41 -17.47
CA GLU A 355 18.40 8.06 -16.38
C GLU A 355 19.89 8.18 -16.70
N ASP A 356 20.45 7.31 -17.53
CA ASP A 356 21.89 7.30 -17.87
C ASP A 356 22.31 8.54 -18.66
N PHE A 357 21.37 9.17 -19.37
CA PHE A 357 21.59 10.38 -20.17
C PHE A 357 21.34 11.69 -19.41
N LYS A 358 20.76 11.63 -18.21
CA LYS A 358 20.46 12.84 -17.41
C LYS A 358 21.71 13.34 -16.69
N GLU A 359 21.64 14.57 -16.16
CA GLU A 359 22.71 15.16 -15.37
C GLU A 359 23.13 14.22 -14.22
N GLY A 360 24.41 13.86 -14.19
CA GLY A 360 24.98 12.91 -13.23
C GLY A 360 24.92 11.42 -13.65
N GLY A 361 24.29 11.10 -14.78
CA GLY A 361 24.31 9.77 -15.38
C GLY A 361 25.60 9.47 -16.14
N ILE A 362 25.89 8.18 -16.36
CA ILE A 362 27.15 7.71 -16.96
C ILE A 362 27.31 8.07 -18.45
N LEU A 363 26.19 8.30 -19.16
CA LEU A 363 26.14 8.73 -20.55
C LEU A 363 25.74 10.21 -20.70
N PHE A 364 25.87 11.00 -19.63
CA PHE A 364 25.53 12.42 -19.66
C PHE A 364 26.26 13.16 -20.80
N GLY A 365 25.51 13.93 -21.58
CA GLY A 365 26.00 14.64 -22.76
C GLY A 365 25.88 13.87 -24.08
N GLN A 366 25.52 12.59 -24.05
CA GLN A 366 25.13 11.83 -25.24
C GLN A 366 23.63 12.03 -25.54
N THR A 367 23.23 11.82 -26.80
CA THR A 367 21.82 11.89 -27.20
C THR A 367 21.14 10.56 -26.92
N ASP A 368 20.03 10.60 -26.17
CA ASP A 368 19.17 9.43 -25.97
C ASP A 368 18.46 9.07 -27.29
N PRO A 369 18.70 7.86 -27.86
CA PRO A 369 18.08 7.46 -29.13
C PRO A 369 16.60 7.06 -28.97
N TYR A 370 16.11 6.83 -27.74
CA TYR A 370 14.72 6.39 -27.52
C TYR A 370 13.68 7.45 -27.91
N PRO A 371 13.77 8.73 -27.46
CA PRO A 371 12.79 9.76 -27.83
C PRO A 371 12.78 10.08 -29.33
N VAL A 372 13.89 9.86 -30.03
CA VAL A 372 13.99 10.11 -31.48
C VAL A 372 13.14 9.08 -32.23
N LEU A 373 13.40 7.79 -31.99
CA LEU A 373 12.67 6.68 -32.61
C LEU A 373 11.16 6.75 -32.37
N TYR A 374 10.74 7.12 -31.16
CA TYR A 374 9.32 7.19 -30.81
C TYR A 374 8.60 8.36 -31.48
N ARG A 375 9.30 9.47 -31.79
CA ARG A 375 8.79 10.60 -32.58
C ARG A 375 8.66 10.28 -34.07
N GLU A 376 9.59 9.52 -34.64
CA GLU A 376 9.57 9.19 -36.06
C GLU A 376 8.49 8.15 -36.41
N HIS A 377 8.12 7.29 -35.44
CA HIS A 377 7.22 6.17 -35.69
C HIS A 377 6.08 6.02 -34.66
N PRO A 378 5.27 7.07 -34.37
CA PRO A 378 4.25 7.02 -33.32
C PRO A 378 3.18 5.94 -33.57
N ASN A 379 2.85 5.69 -34.84
CA ASN A 379 1.81 4.73 -35.25
C ASN A 379 2.31 3.28 -35.41
N VAL A 380 3.59 3.00 -35.14
CA VAL A 380 4.11 1.63 -35.13
C VAL A 380 3.96 1.07 -33.71
N PRO A 381 3.28 -0.08 -33.51
CA PRO A 381 3.26 -0.77 -32.23
C PRO A 381 4.68 -1.22 -31.88
N LYS A 382 5.25 -0.64 -30.83
CA LYS A 382 6.64 -0.92 -30.44
C LYS A 382 6.83 -0.88 -28.93
N HIS A 383 7.74 -1.70 -28.43
CA HIS A 383 8.11 -1.69 -27.02
C HIS A 383 9.61 -1.98 -26.87
N SER A 384 10.27 -1.26 -25.97
CA SER A 384 11.72 -1.32 -25.83
C SER A 384 12.15 -2.27 -24.72
N ILE A 385 13.29 -2.94 -24.89
CA ILE A 385 13.91 -3.78 -23.88
C ILE A 385 15.40 -3.43 -23.76
N ASN A 386 15.86 -3.18 -22.53
CA ASN A 386 17.28 -2.98 -22.28
C ASN A 386 17.97 -4.35 -22.13
N VAL A 387 19.00 -4.60 -22.94
CA VAL A 387 19.79 -5.83 -22.96
C VAL A 387 21.13 -5.71 -22.24
N ASN A 388 21.50 -4.52 -21.78
CA ASN A 388 22.70 -4.28 -20.99
C ASN A 388 22.48 -4.74 -19.54
N SER A 389 23.29 -5.70 -19.10
CA SER A 389 23.26 -6.23 -17.74
C SER A 389 24.18 -5.49 -16.75
N ASN A 390 24.98 -4.54 -17.23
CA ASN A 390 25.93 -3.82 -16.39
C ASN A 390 25.20 -2.85 -15.45
N ASP A 391 25.67 -2.79 -14.20
CA ASP A 391 25.22 -1.80 -13.22
C ASP A 391 26.12 -0.56 -13.33
N PRO A 392 25.59 0.62 -13.69
CA PRO A 392 26.38 1.84 -13.84
C PRO A 392 27.10 2.25 -12.54
N ASP A 393 26.56 1.87 -11.38
CA ASP A 393 27.15 2.20 -10.07
C ASP A 393 28.26 1.22 -9.64
N ALA A 394 28.42 0.08 -10.33
CA ALA A 394 29.34 -1.00 -9.94
C ALA A 394 30.53 -1.18 -10.89
N LEU A 395 30.76 -0.24 -11.82
CA LEU A 395 31.84 -0.33 -12.80
C LEU A 395 33.20 0.04 -12.18
N GLU A 396 34.04 -0.96 -11.89
CA GLU A 396 35.44 -0.77 -11.52
C GLU A 396 36.33 -0.65 -12.78
N GLY A 397 36.25 0.49 -13.48
CA GLY A 397 37.16 0.81 -14.59
C GLY A 397 36.87 0.11 -15.93
N GLY A 398 35.72 -0.56 -16.07
CA GLY A 398 35.20 -1.11 -17.33
C GLY A 398 34.31 -0.14 -18.11
N ASP A 399 34.08 -0.42 -19.40
CA ASP A 399 33.13 0.33 -20.23
C ASP A 399 31.70 -0.16 -19.97
N TYR A 400 30.81 0.77 -19.58
CA TYR A 400 29.39 0.48 -19.32
C TYR A 400 28.69 -0.20 -20.49
N LEU A 401 29.04 0.16 -21.72
CA LEU A 401 28.45 -0.39 -22.94
C LEU A 401 29.12 -1.69 -23.40
N ASP A 402 30.09 -2.21 -22.65
CA ASP A 402 30.71 -3.52 -22.87
C ASP A 402 30.09 -4.57 -21.94
N TYR A 403 29.00 -5.19 -22.39
CA TYR A 403 28.21 -6.16 -21.63
C TYR A 403 28.17 -7.52 -22.35
N PRO A 404 28.12 -8.64 -21.61
CA PRO A 404 28.01 -9.97 -22.20
C PRO A 404 26.63 -10.20 -22.83
N LEU A 405 26.54 -11.14 -23.76
CA LEU A 405 25.25 -11.63 -24.23
C LEU A 405 24.51 -12.30 -23.07
N ILE A 406 23.22 -12.06 -22.98
CA ILE A 406 22.36 -12.56 -21.91
C ILE A 406 22.40 -14.09 -21.88
N GLN A 407 22.68 -14.65 -20.70
CA GLN A 407 22.82 -16.09 -20.48
C GLN A 407 21.52 -16.67 -19.91
N LEU A 408 21.04 -17.78 -20.49
CA LEU A 408 19.88 -18.50 -19.96
C LEU A 408 20.29 -19.52 -18.89
N PRO A 409 19.47 -19.73 -17.83
CA PRO A 409 18.18 -19.10 -17.56
C PRO A 409 18.30 -17.83 -16.69
N ASP A 410 18.20 -16.65 -17.30
CA ASP A 410 17.98 -15.38 -16.58
C ASP A 410 16.48 -15.17 -16.33
N LYS A 411 16.08 -15.26 -15.07
CA LYS A 411 14.66 -15.13 -14.65
C LYS A 411 14.15 -13.69 -14.74
N ASP A 412 15.01 -12.70 -14.50
CA ASP A 412 14.61 -11.29 -14.54
C ASP A 412 14.45 -10.84 -15.99
N PHE A 413 15.36 -11.25 -16.88
CA PHE A 413 15.22 -11.00 -18.31
C PHE A 413 13.99 -11.72 -18.90
N ALA A 414 13.79 -13.00 -18.56
CA ALA A 414 12.60 -13.75 -19.00
C ALA A 414 11.28 -13.10 -18.54
N ARG A 415 11.25 -12.58 -17.32
CA ARG A 415 10.11 -11.79 -16.82
C ARG A 415 9.93 -10.51 -17.65
N ASN A 416 11.01 -9.75 -17.87
CA ASN A 416 10.93 -8.48 -18.59
C ASN A 416 10.45 -8.70 -20.03
N LEU A 417 10.98 -9.71 -20.73
CA LEU A 417 10.53 -10.08 -22.08
C LEU A 417 9.03 -10.47 -22.11
N HIS A 418 8.54 -11.19 -21.10
CA HIS A 418 7.11 -11.50 -20.99
C HIS A 418 6.24 -10.24 -20.89
N VAL A 419 6.68 -9.27 -20.08
CA VAL A 419 6.00 -7.97 -19.95
C VAL A 419 6.05 -7.21 -21.27
N VAL A 420 7.21 -7.15 -21.91
CA VAL A 420 7.40 -6.49 -23.22
C VAL A 420 6.44 -7.05 -24.27
N LEU A 421 6.33 -8.37 -24.39
CA LEU A 421 5.39 -9.01 -25.32
C LEU A 421 3.93 -8.71 -24.99
N SER A 422 3.60 -8.67 -23.69
CA SER A 422 2.23 -8.34 -23.25
C SER A 422 1.86 -6.91 -23.59
N GLU A 423 2.74 -5.95 -23.28
CA GLU A 423 2.57 -4.54 -23.62
C GLU A 423 2.54 -4.31 -25.14
N LEU A 424 3.37 -5.05 -25.89
CA LEU A 424 3.38 -5.00 -27.35
C LEU A 424 2.05 -5.47 -27.93
N TYR A 425 1.47 -6.55 -27.42
CA TYR A 425 0.15 -7.02 -27.81
C TYR A 425 -0.94 -5.96 -27.54
N LEU A 426 -0.92 -5.31 -26.38
CA LEU A 426 -1.86 -4.24 -26.07
C LEU A 426 -1.70 -3.05 -27.02
N LYS A 427 -0.47 -2.66 -27.36
CA LYS A 427 -0.19 -1.63 -28.37
C LYS A 427 -0.69 -2.04 -29.76
N CYS A 428 -0.58 -3.33 -30.12
CA CYS A 428 -1.16 -3.84 -31.36
C CYS A 428 -2.69 -3.75 -31.35
N ALA A 429 -3.36 -4.06 -30.23
CA ALA A 429 -4.81 -3.87 -30.08
C ALA A 429 -5.23 -2.39 -30.20
N ILE A 430 -4.41 -1.46 -29.70
CA ILE A 430 -4.62 -0.01 -29.81
C ILE A 430 -4.53 0.46 -31.26
N ILE A 431 -3.54 0.00 -32.03
CA ILE A 431 -3.29 0.49 -33.40
C ILE A 431 -4.07 -0.28 -34.47
N HIS A 432 -4.25 -1.59 -34.29
CA HIS A 432 -4.82 -2.49 -35.30
C HIS A 432 -6.25 -2.96 -34.95
N GLY A 433 -6.74 -2.62 -33.76
CA GLY A 433 -8.08 -2.95 -33.28
C GLY A 433 -8.21 -4.32 -32.62
N THR A 434 -9.33 -4.52 -31.93
CA THR A 434 -9.58 -5.72 -31.12
C THR A 434 -10.06 -6.91 -31.95
N ALA A 435 -10.46 -6.69 -33.21
CA ALA A 435 -10.74 -7.76 -34.18
C ALA A 435 -9.52 -8.65 -34.45
N HIS A 436 -8.33 -8.03 -34.53
CA HIS A 436 -7.06 -8.72 -34.78
C HIS A 436 -6.39 -9.16 -33.48
N PHE A 437 -6.49 -8.33 -32.44
CA PHE A 437 -5.88 -8.55 -31.13
C PHE A 437 -6.96 -8.49 -30.04
N PRO A 438 -7.74 -9.57 -29.86
CA PRO A 438 -8.86 -9.60 -28.94
C PRO A 438 -8.42 -9.35 -27.50
N LEU A 439 -9.25 -8.58 -26.79
CA LEU A 439 -9.05 -8.25 -25.38
C LEU A 439 -10.14 -8.91 -24.53
N PRO A 440 -9.83 -9.40 -23.33
CA PRO A 440 -10.81 -10.03 -22.46
C PRO A 440 -11.74 -9.00 -21.80
N PHE A 441 -12.99 -9.37 -21.55
CA PHE A 441 -13.97 -8.58 -20.78
C PHE A 441 -14.38 -7.23 -21.37
N LEU A 442 -14.21 -7.01 -22.68
CA LEU A 442 -14.61 -5.74 -23.34
C LEU A 442 -16.06 -5.38 -22.98
N PRO A 443 -16.33 -4.16 -22.48
CA PRO A 443 -17.68 -3.73 -22.18
C PRO A 443 -18.33 -3.13 -23.42
N ASP A 444 -19.58 -3.49 -23.68
CA ASP A 444 -20.32 -2.99 -24.85
C ASP A 444 -20.85 -1.56 -24.65
N GLU A 445 -20.97 -1.08 -23.40
CA GLU A 445 -21.69 0.15 -23.04
C GLU A 445 -20.96 1.00 -21.99
N LEU A 446 -19.62 0.95 -21.95
CA LEU A 446 -18.81 1.75 -21.03
C LEU A 446 -17.71 2.54 -21.74
N ALA A 447 -17.46 3.73 -21.23
CA ALA A 447 -16.29 4.54 -21.51
C ALA A 447 -15.48 4.83 -20.25
N PHE A 448 -14.20 5.10 -20.44
CA PHE A 448 -13.21 5.28 -19.38
C PHE A 448 -12.50 6.61 -19.60
N VAL A 449 -12.53 7.50 -18.61
CA VAL A 449 -11.87 8.80 -18.68
C VAL A 449 -10.81 8.90 -17.60
N ARG A 450 -9.58 9.19 -18.00
CA ARG A 450 -8.45 9.37 -17.09
C ARG A 450 -7.83 10.74 -17.26
N ARG A 451 -7.56 11.38 -16.12
CA ARG A 451 -6.71 12.56 -16.04
C ARG A 451 -5.44 12.24 -15.29
N GLY A 452 -4.29 12.55 -15.90
CA GLY A 452 -2.98 12.24 -15.35
C GLY A 452 -1.89 13.19 -15.83
N ARG A 453 -0.72 13.14 -15.19
CA ARG A 453 0.46 13.86 -15.67
C ARG A 453 1.29 12.98 -16.61
N SER A 454 1.60 13.49 -17.80
CA SER A 454 2.51 12.88 -18.77
C SER A 454 3.45 13.94 -19.32
N GLY A 455 4.76 13.68 -19.36
CA GLY A 455 5.74 14.65 -19.90
C GLY A 455 5.85 16.00 -19.16
N GLY A 456 5.22 16.16 -17.99
CA GLY A 456 5.14 17.43 -17.26
C GLY A 456 3.79 18.15 -17.41
N GLU A 457 3.00 17.76 -18.40
CA GLU A 457 1.67 18.29 -18.69
C GLU A 457 0.57 17.43 -18.06
N THR A 458 -0.62 18.00 -17.89
CA THR A 458 -1.80 17.27 -17.41
C THR A 458 -2.72 17.01 -18.59
N ILE A 459 -2.99 15.75 -18.89
CA ILE A 459 -3.78 15.32 -20.05
C ILE A 459 -5.03 14.61 -19.54
N THR A 460 -6.17 14.85 -20.19
CA THR A 460 -7.44 14.17 -19.92
C THR A 460 -7.86 13.39 -21.16
N MET A 461 -7.87 12.06 -21.05
CA MET A 461 -8.16 11.16 -22.16
C MET A 461 -9.41 10.34 -21.89
N ALA A 462 -10.25 10.20 -22.90
CA ALA A 462 -11.35 9.24 -22.93
C ALA A 462 -10.98 8.01 -23.78
N LEU A 463 -11.52 6.85 -23.41
CA LEU A 463 -11.48 5.59 -24.14
C LEU A 463 -12.88 4.97 -24.18
N TRP A 464 -13.35 4.58 -25.35
CA TRP A 464 -14.57 3.77 -25.50
C TRP A 464 -14.42 2.74 -26.63
N PHE A 465 -15.37 1.82 -26.70
CA PHE A 465 -15.33 0.67 -27.59
C PHE A 465 -16.49 0.77 -28.57
N ALA A 466 -16.19 0.78 -29.87
CA ALA A 466 -17.20 0.75 -30.91
C ALA A 466 -16.62 0.10 -32.17
N ASP A 467 -17.43 -0.69 -32.88
CA ASP A 467 -17.06 -1.32 -34.15
C ASP A 467 -15.78 -2.17 -34.09
N GLN A 468 -15.56 -2.89 -32.97
CA GLN A 468 -14.34 -3.69 -32.71
C GLN A 468 -13.04 -2.87 -32.73
N GLN A 469 -13.15 -1.57 -32.44
CA GLN A 469 -12.05 -0.63 -32.35
C GLN A 469 -12.01 0.05 -30.98
N LEU A 470 -10.80 0.45 -30.60
CA LEU A 470 -10.54 1.29 -29.43
C LEU A 470 -10.52 2.73 -29.89
N HIS A 471 -11.44 3.55 -29.39
CA HIS A 471 -11.50 4.96 -29.70
C HIS A 471 -10.92 5.77 -28.56
N PHE A 472 -10.02 6.70 -28.87
CA PHE A 472 -9.36 7.57 -27.91
C PHE A 472 -9.64 9.03 -28.26
N ALA A 473 -9.92 9.86 -27.26
CA ALA A 473 -10.10 11.29 -27.44
C ALA A 473 -9.36 12.07 -26.36
N ASN A 474 -8.55 13.06 -26.76
CA ASN A 474 -8.02 14.06 -25.84
C ASN A 474 -9.11 15.11 -25.56
N LEU A 475 -9.65 15.11 -24.34
CA LEU A 475 -10.73 16.03 -23.96
C LEU A 475 -10.23 17.48 -23.78
N GLY A 476 -8.92 17.71 -23.81
CA GLY A 476 -8.35 19.07 -23.90
C GLY A 476 -8.36 19.64 -25.32
N ASP A 477 -8.58 18.81 -26.34
CA ASP A 477 -8.68 19.23 -27.74
C ASP A 477 -10.16 19.30 -28.14
N PRO A 478 -10.70 20.50 -28.43
CA PRO A 478 -12.11 20.67 -28.81
C PRO A 478 -12.53 19.77 -29.97
N THR A 479 -11.64 19.54 -30.94
CA THR A 479 -11.93 18.75 -32.14
C THR A 479 -12.09 17.25 -31.85
N GLN A 480 -11.45 16.75 -30.79
CA GLN A 480 -11.53 15.35 -30.38
C GLN A 480 -12.64 15.12 -29.35
N SER A 481 -12.98 16.15 -28.57
CA SER A 481 -13.93 16.05 -27.47
C SER A 481 -15.41 15.92 -27.92
N GLU A 482 -15.76 16.47 -29.09
CA GLU A 482 -17.16 16.53 -29.59
C GLU A 482 -17.80 15.14 -29.70
N ALA A 483 -17.13 14.20 -30.37
CA ALA A 483 -17.63 12.83 -30.55
C ALA A 483 -17.86 12.10 -29.21
N PHE A 484 -17.03 12.39 -28.21
CA PHE A 484 -17.20 11.82 -26.87
C PHE A 484 -18.40 12.45 -26.14
N TYR A 485 -18.59 13.76 -26.22
CA TYR A 485 -19.75 14.42 -25.60
C TYR A 485 -21.08 14.01 -26.26
N GLU A 486 -21.12 13.83 -27.57
CA GLU A 486 -22.30 13.27 -28.27
C GLU A 486 -22.61 11.82 -27.84
N LEU A 487 -21.57 11.03 -27.52
CA LEU A 487 -21.76 9.71 -26.92
C LEU A 487 -22.38 9.82 -25.52
N LEU A 488 -21.88 10.74 -24.69
CA LEU A 488 -22.40 10.95 -23.34
C LEU A 488 -23.85 11.44 -23.31
N GLU A 489 -24.23 12.34 -24.21
CA GLU A 489 -25.60 12.82 -24.35
C GLU A 489 -26.56 11.67 -24.69
N ARG A 490 -26.18 10.80 -25.64
CA ARG A 490 -26.95 9.57 -25.98
C ARG A 490 -27.03 8.58 -24.81
N TRP A 491 -26.04 8.60 -23.93
CA TRP A 491 -26.01 7.81 -22.72
C TRP A 491 -26.72 8.49 -21.54
N GLY A 492 -27.29 9.68 -21.69
CA GLY A 492 -28.00 10.36 -20.60
C GLY A 492 -27.07 10.90 -19.50
N VAL A 493 -25.82 11.22 -19.85
CA VAL A 493 -24.83 11.75 -18.90
C VAL A 493 -24.42 13.15 -19.30
N ASP A 494 -24.76 14.13 -18.45
CA ASP A 494 -24.20 15.47 -18.52
C ASP A 494 -22.85 15.49 -17.79
N TRP A 495 -21.76 15.57 -18.56
CA TRP A 495 -20.40 15.55 -18.02
C TRP A 495 -20.15 16.68 -17.03
N ASP A 496 -20.52 17.91 -17.40
CA ASP A 496 -20.22 19.10 -16.60
C ASP A 496 -21.00 19.09 -15.29
N GLU A 497 -22.29 18.72 -15.33
CA GLU A 497 -23.12 18.60 -14.12
C GLU A 497 -22.54 17.55 -13.15
N GLN A 498 -22.18 16.37 -13.64
CA GLN A 498 -21.67 15.29 -12.79
C GLN A 498 -20.24 15.59 -12.28
N TYR A 499 -19.42 16.24 -13.11
CA TYR A 499 -18.09 16.65 -12.72
C TYR A 499 -18.12 17.77 -11.67
N ASP A 500 -19.03 18.74 -11.78
CA ASP A 500 -19.24 19.77 -10.76
C ASP A 500 -19.70 19.19 -9.42
N LYS A 501 -20.62 18.20 -9.44
CA LYS A 501 -20.99 17.44 -8.23
C LYS A 501 -19.77 16.78 -7.62
N LEU A 502 -18.93 16.13 -8.43
CA LEU A 502 -17.69 15.51 -7.95
C LEU A 502 -16.76 16.56 -7.32
N LEU A 503 -16.53 17.70 -7.97
CA LEU A 503 -15.69 18.78 -7.44
C LEU A 503 -16.23 19.34 -6.10
N ALA A 504 -17.54 19.51 -5.98
CA ALA A 504 -18.20 19.95 -4.75
C ALA A 504 -17.92 18.97 -3.60
N GLU A 505 -18.12 17.67 -3.82
CA GLU A 505 -17.85 16.63 -2.81
C GLU A 505 -16.37 16.55 -2.42
N ARG A 506 -15.46 16.82 -3.37
CA ARG A 506 -14.01 16.91 -3.11
C ARG A 506 -13.59 18.21 -2.44
N LYS A 507 -14.52 19.11 -2.12
CA LYS A 507 -14.27 20.45 -1.56
C LYS A 507 -13.27 21.24 -2.41
N ARG A 508 -13.39 21.07 -3.73
CA ARG A 508 -12.56 21.70 -4.77
C ARG A 508 -13.19 22.94 -5.39
N ILE A 509 -14.42 23.25 -5.01
CA ILE A 509 -15.09 24.53 -5.26
C ILE A 509 -14.93 25.38 -4.00
N PRO A 510 -14.01 26.36 -3.98
CA PRO A 510 -13.86 27.26 -2.84
C PRO A 510 -15.08 28.20 -2.75
N GLU A 511 -15.38 28.71 -1.56
CA GLU A 511 -16.41 29.75 -1.33
C GLU A 511 -16.17 31.04 -2.16
N HIS A 512 -14.98 31.21 -2.75
CA HIS A 512 -14.58 32.35 -3.58
C HIS A 512 -14.55 32.07 -5.10
N GLY A 513 -15.12 30.96 -5.57
CA GLY A 513 -15.45 30.76 -7.00
C GLY A 513 -14.32 30.35 -7.94
N SER A 514 -13.06 30.23 -7.51
CA SER A 514 -12.00 29.65 -8.36
C SER A 514 -12.06 28.12 -8.32
N ILE A 515 -12.74 27.51 -9.28
CA ILE A 515 -12.80 26.05 -9.45
C ILE A 515 -11.36 25.50 -9.54
N LYS A 516 -10.97 24.65 -8.60
CA LYS A 516 -9.71 23.91 -8.67
C LYS A 516 -9.99 22.52 -9.21
N ASP A 517 -9.73 22.32 -10.49
CA ASP A 517 -9.78 21.02 -11.16
C ASP A 517 -9.04 19.93 -10.36
N LEU A 518 -9.47 18.68 -10.51
CA LEU A 518 -8.81 17.53 -9.90
C LEU A 518 -7.48 17.27 -10.63
N PRO A 519 -6.37 17.13 -9.90
CA PRO A 519 -5.07 16.92 -10.53
C PRO A 519 -4.97 15.57 -11.25
N THR A 520 -5.74 14.58 -10.79
CA THR A 520 -5.82 13.23 -11.35
C THR A 520 -7.18 12.61 -11.03
N PHE A 521 -7.74 11.82 -11.94
CA PHE A 521 -8.94 11.02 -11.69
C PHE A 521 -9.06 9.84 -12.67
N ASP A 522 -9.82 8.83 -12.25
CA ASP A 522 -10.29 7.71 -13.07
C ASP A 522 -11.83 7.73 -12.99
N ILE A 523 -12.51 7.94 -14.12
CA ILE A 523 -13.97 8.00 -14.24
C ILE A 523 -14.43 6.92 -15.23
N ILE A 524 -15.55 6.28 -14.91
CA ILE A 524 -16.26 5.30 -15.75
C ILE A 524 -17.63 5.90 -16.06
N VAL A 525 -18.01 5.89 -17.34
CA VAL A 525 -19.27 6.42 -17.82
C VAL A 525 -19.98 5.36 -18.65
N GLY A 526 -21.31 5.31 -18.58
CA GLY A 526 -22.16 4.41 -19.38
C GLY A 526 -23.59 4.94 -19.46
N HIS A 527 -24.53 4.14 -19.94
CA HIS A 527 -25.95 4.52 -19.96
C HIS A 527 -26.47 4.87 -18.56
N ASP A 528 -26.86 6.13 -18.39
CA ASP A 528 -27.29 6.79 -17.17
C ASP A 528 -26.31 6.59 -15.99
N LEU A 529 -25.03 6.37 -16.26
CA LEU A 529 -24.03 5.94 -15.27
C LEU A 529 -22.82 6.87 -15.24
N PHE A 530 -22.48 7.37 -14.05
CA PHE A 530 -21.24 8.12 -13.80
C PHE A 530 -20.59 7.66 -12.51
N VAL A 531 -19.37 7.13 -12.60
CA VAL A 531 -18.66 6.53 -11.47
C VAL A 531 -17.23 7.05 -11.40
N ALA A 532 -16.83 7.62 -10.27
CA ALA A 532 -15.44 7.97 -9.99
C ALA A 532 -14.77 6.89 -9.13
N ILE A 533 -13.52 6.53 -9.43
CA ILE A 533 -12.72 5.67 -8.55
C ILE A 533 -11.98 6.54 -7.52
N GLU A 534 -12.19 6.26 -6.24
CA GLU A 534 -11.64 7.03 -5.13
C GLU A 534 -10.71 6.20 -4.24
N ASP A 535 -9.55 6.76 -3.87
CA ASP A 535 -8.78 6.30 -2.70
C ASP A 535 -9.36 6.91 -1.41
N LEU A 536 -9.89 6.10 -0.48
CA LEU A 536 -10.55 6.59 0.75
C LEU A 536 -9.58 7.10 1.84
N ALA A 537 -8.27 7.12 1.55
CA ALA A 537 -7.18 7.29 2.52
C ALA A 537 -7.29 6.33 3.74
N GLU A 538 -8.01 5.23 3.58
CA GLU A 538 -8.31 4.23 4.60
C GLU A 538 -7.56 2.94 4.28
N ARG A 539 -7.00 2.28 5.29
CA ARG A 539 -6.31 1.01 5.10
C ARG A 539 -6.82 -0.05 6.05
N ILE A 540 -6.82 -1.31 5.63
CA ILE A 540 -7.06 -2.44 6.53
C ILE A 540 -5.91 -2.58 7.53
N LEU A 541 -6.25 -3.07 8.71
CA LEU A 541 -5.32 -3.50 9.75
C LEU A 541 -5.39 -5.03 9.82
N TYR A 542 -4.26 -5.67 10.12
CA TYR A 542 -4.26 -7.10 10.40
C TYR A 542 -4.81 -7.34 11.82
N GLU A 543 -5.17 -8.59 12.12
CA GLU A 543 -5.56 -9.01 13.46
C GLU A 543 -4.32 -9.09 14.36
N TYR A 544 -3.77 -7.93 14.70
CA TYR A 544 -2.50 -7.81 15.40
C TYR A 544 -2.52 -8.44 16.78
N ASP A 545 -3.63 -8.34 17.50
CA ASP A 545 -3.81 -9.01 18.80
C ASP A 545 -3.71 -10.54 18.64
N ALA A 546 -4.39 -11.10 17.63
CA ALA A 546 -4.32 -12.54 17.34
C ALA A 546 -2.93 -12.97 16.85
N ILE A 547 -2.25 -12.13 16.07
CA ILE A 547 -0.86 -12.37 15.63
C ILE A 547 0.08 -12.40 16.84
N GLU A 548 -0.05 -11.44 17.76
CA GLU A 548 0.76 -11.35 18.97
C GLU A 548 0.48 -12.51 19.93
N GLN A 549 -0.79 -12.90 20.11
CA GLN A 549 -1.18 -14.09 20.86
C GLN A 549 -0.55 -15.35 20.26
N ARG A 550 -0.67 -15.59 18.94
CA ARG A 550 -0.06 -16.74 18.27
C ARG A 550 1.46 -16.77 18.43
N HIS A 551 2.09 -15.60 18.37
CA HIS A 551 3.53 -15.50 18.65
C HIS A 551 3.84 -15.92 20.10
N GLN A 552 3.09 -15.43 21.09
CA GLN A 552 3.31 -15.83 22.48
C GLN A 552 3.10 -17.34 22.69
N GLU A 553 2.02 -17.90 22.15
CA GLU A 553 1.71 -19.35 22.21
C GLU A 553 2.81 -20.22 21.60
N GLN A 554 3.41 -19.78 20.48
CA GLN A 554 4.45 -20.55 19.81
C GLN A 554 5.83 -20.43 20.49
N TYR A 555 6.19 -19.23 20.94
CA TYR A 555 7.57 -18.88 21.28
C TYR A 555 7.83 -18.62 22.77
N SER A 556 6.80 -18.33 23.56
CA SER A 556 6.98 -17.78 24.92
C SER A 556 6.18 -18.50 26.00
N ILE A 557 5.02 -19.07 25.66
CA ILE A 557 4.21 -19.82 26.62
C ILE A 557 4.73 -21.26 26.70
N ALA A 558 5.07 -21.69 27.92
CA ALA A 558 5.44 -23.07 28.20
C ALA A 558 4.21 -23.87 28.60
N TYR A 559 4.09 -25.07 28.04
CA TYR A 559 3.00 -26.01 28.33
C TYR A 559 3.57 -27.28 28.97
N PRO A 560 2.82 -27.96 29.85
CA PRO A 560 3.15 -29.30 30.27
C PRO A 560 3.25 -30.25 29.07
N ILE A 561 4.16 -31.23 29.10
CA ILE A 561 4.40 -32.12 27.96
C ILE A 561 3.12 -32.80 27.43
N ASN A 562 2.20 -33.19 28.32
CA ASN A 562 0.95 -33.85 27.92
C ASN A 562 0.06 -32.98 27.01
N HIS A 563 0.23 -31.66 27.02
CA HIS A 563 -0.46 -30.74 26.12
C HIS A 563 -0.11 -30.99 24.65
N PHE A 564 1.07 -31.54 24.39
CA PHE A 564 1.57 -31.84 23.04
C PHE A 564 1.15 -33.23 22.54
N GLN A 565 0.44 -34.05 23.32
CA GLN A 565 0.06 -35.39 22.89
C GLN A 565 -0.96 -35.37 21.76
N LEU A 566 -0.72 -36.20 20.73
CA LEU A 566 -1.52 -36.24 19.51
C LEU A 566 -2.35 -37.51 19.35
N ALA A 567 -1.92 -38.66 19.88
CA ALA A 567 -2.68 -39.91 19.71
C ALA A 567 -4.09 -39.84 20.33
N PRO A 568 -4.31 -39.24 21.52
CA PRO A 568 -5.66 -39.04 22.07
C PRO A 568 -6.55 -38.12 21.23
N GLN A 569 -5.96 -37.33 20.32
CA GLN A 569 -6.65 -36.34 19.50
C GLN A 569 -6.91 -36.85 18.06
N TYR A 570 -6.68 -38.13 17.78
CA TYR A 570 -6.75 -38.70 16.44
C TYR A 570 -8.05 -38.36 15.70
N ASP A 571 -9.22 -38.59 16.31
CA ASP A 571 -10.51 -38.37 15.63
C ASP A 571 -10.76 -36.89 15.32
N ARG A 572 -10.21 -35.96 16.12
CA ARG A 572 -10.26 -34.53 15.80
C ARG A 572 -9.40 -34.18 14.58
N ILE A 573 -8.21 -34.76 14.47
CA ILE A 573 -7.36 -34.60 13.27
C ILE A 573 -8.03 -35.24 12.05
N GLN A 574 -8.70 -36.38 12.23
CA GLN A 574 -9.41 -37.10 11.18
C GLN A 574 -10.55 -36.28 10.59
N GLN A 575 -11.26 -35.47 11.39
CA GLN A 575 -12.32 -34.58 10.92
C GLN A 575 -11.81 -33.55 9.88
N GLU A 576 -10.59 -33.04 10.06
CA GLU A 576 -9.94 -32.14 9.10
C GLU A 576 -9.30 -32.89 7.91
N ARG A 577 -9.02 -34.19 8.08
CA ARG A 577 -8.37 -35.06 7.09
C ARG A 577 -9.30 -36.18 6.63
N SER A 578 -10.25 -35.83 5.76
CA SER A 578 -11.31 -36.73 5.27
C SER A 578 -10.83 -38.03 4.61
N THR A 579 -9.54 -38.16 4.26
CA THR A 579 -8.94 -39.38 3.73
C THR A 579 -8.64 -40.44 4.79
N LEU A 580 -8.68 -40.10 6.09
CA LEU A 580 -8.42 -40.98 7.21
C LEU A 580 -9.71 -41.65 7.73
N LEU A 581 -9.59 -42.89 8.20
CA LEU A 581 -10.69 -43.64 8.82
C LEU A 581 -10.84 -43.27 10.31
N PRO A 582 -12.06 -43.17 10.86
CA PRO A 582 -12.28 -43.01 12.29
C PRO A 582 -11.60 -44.10 13.14
N LEU A 583 -11.18 -43.77 14.35
CA LEU A 583 -10.47 -44.69 15.24
C LEU A 583 -11.29 -45.93 15.56
N GLU A 584 -12.57 -45.75 15.88
CA GLU A 584 -13.50 -46.85 16.18
C GLU A 584 -13.58 -47.86 15.03
N GLN A 585 -13.61 -47.36 13.78
CA GLN A 585 -13.64 -48.20 12.59
C GLN A 585 -12.33 -49.00 12.45
N MET A 586 -11.18 -48.41 12.74
CA MET A 586 -9.89 -49.13 12.72
C MET A 586 -9.79 -50.20 13.81
N VAL A 587 -10.39 -49.97 14.98
CA VAL A 587 -10.48 -50.95 16.07
C VAL A 587 -11.39 -52.12 15.66
N GLN A 588 -12.61 -51.83 15.20
CA GLN A 588 -13.59 -52.86 14.80
C GLN A 588 -13.06 -53.74 13.65
N GLN A 589 -12.26 -53.16 12.75
CA GLN A 589 -11.67 -53.88 11.62
C GLN A 589 -10.38 -54.63 11.97
N GLY A 590 -9.89 -54.54 13.21
CA GLY A 590 -8.72 -55.29 13.66
C GLY A 590 -7.39 -54.76 13.11
N PHE A 591 -7.34 -53.48 12.74
CA PHE A 591 -6.13 -52.89 12.15
C PHE A 591 -5.13 -52.44 13.20
N LEU A 592 -5.55 -52.17 14.44
CA LEU A 592 -4.65 -51.68 15.49
C LEU A 592 -4.01 -52.80 16.31
N ASP A 593 -4.72 -53.92 16.51
CA ASP A 593 -4.25 -55.10 17.23
C ASP A 593 -3.49 -56.11 16.34
N GLY A 594 -3.47 -55.85 15.03
CA GLY A 594 -2.79 -56.69 14.04
C GLY A 594 -3.55 -57.95 13.64
N SER A 595 -4.81 -58.10 14.07
CA SER A 595 -5.65 -59.24 13.70
C SER A 595 -6.03 -59.25 12.20
N LYS A 596 -6.01 -58.09 11.53
CA LYS A 596 -6.15 -57.96 10.07
C LYS A 596 -5.18 -56.91 9.48
N LYS A 597 -4.70 -57.18 8.25
CA LYS A 597 -3.89 -56.22 7.49
C LYS A 597 -4.77 -55.31 6.63
N PRO A 598 -4.54 -53.98 6.60
CA PRO A 598 -5.32 -53.07 5.77
C PRO A 598 -5.00 -53.27 4.28
N THR A 599 -6.03 -53.48 3.48
CA THR A 599 -5.93 -53.71 2.03
C THR A 599 -6.14 -52.44 1.20
N SER A 600 -6.88 -51.45 1.71
CA SER A 600 -7.11 -50.19 1.02
C SER A 600 -6.05 -49.14 1.36
N LYS A 601 -5.79 -48.22 0.42
CA LYS A 601 -4.82 -47.11 0.60
C LYS A 601 -5.17 -46.23 1.80
N ASN A 602 -6.45 -45.90 1.98
CA ASN A 602 -6.91 -45.07 3.10
C ASN A 602 -6.72 -45.80 4.44
N ALA A 603 -7.01 -47.10 4.52
CA ALA A 603 -6.81 -47.88 5.73
C ALA A 603 -5.31 -48.01 6.10
N GLN A 604 -4.44 -48.21 5.10
CA GLN A 604 -2.99 -48.22 5.29
C GLN A 604 -2.49 -46.87 5.80
N GLN A 605 -2.90 -45.77 5.16
CA GLN A 605 -2.54 -44.41 5.58
C GLN A 605 -3.02 -44.11 7.01
N SER A 606 -4.24 -44.52 7.35
CA SER A 606 -4.83 -44.31 8.69
C SER A 606 -4.08 -45.07 9.78
N GLN A 607 -3.77 -46.36 9.52
CA GLN A 607 -3.00 -47.20 10.44
C GLN A 607 -1.57 -46.66 10.63
N THR A 608 -0.88 -46.30 9.53
CA THR A 608 0.47 -45.71 9.61
C THR A 608 0.45 -44.41 10.38
N PHE A 609 -0.48 -43.51 10.07
CA PHE A 609 -0.57 -42.21 10.75
C PHE A 609 -0.83 -42.38 12.25
N TYR A 610 -1.76 -43.24 12.67
CA TYR A 610 -2.02 -43.49 14.09
C TYR A 610 -0.79 -44.04 14.83
N LYS A 611 -0.05 -44.98 14.21
CA LYS A 611 1.21 -45.48 14.78
C LYS A 611 2.26 -44.38 14.96
N GLN A 612 2.37 -43.46 14.00
CA GLN A 612 3.28 -42.31 14.12
C GLN A 612 2.88 -41.38 15.28
N LEU A 613 1.57 -41.20 15.54
CA LEU A 613 1.12 -40.42 16.70
C LEU A 613 1.50 -41.10 18.03
N LEU A 614 1.36 -42.42 18.13
CA LEU A 614 1.78 -43.17 19.32
C LEU A 614 3.29 -43.08 19.55
N GLU A 615 4.09 -43.20 18.49
CA GLU A 615 5.55 -43.07 18.57
C GLU A 615 5.97 -41.65 18.97
N TYR A 616 5.27 -40.63 18.47
CA TYR A 616 5.45 -39.24 18.89
C TYR A 616 5.13 -39.04 20.37
N ASP A 617 4.01 -39.57 20.86
CA ASP A 617 3.63 -39.45 22.27
C ASP A 617 4.59 -40.21 23.21
N ALA A 618 5.15 -41.34 22.77
CA ALA A 618 6.21 -42.05 23.48
C ALA A 618 7.49 -41.21 23.55
N PHE A 619 7.89 -40.59 22.45
CA PHE A 619 9.00 -39.64 22.42
C PHE A 619 8.79 -38.46 23.38
N LEU A 620 7.57 -37.90 23.42
CA LEU A 620 7.23 -36.85 24.39
C LEU A 620 7.42 -37.34 25.84
N GLY A 621 7.08 -38.59 26.14
CA GLY A 621 7.32 -39.21 27.45
C GLY A 621 8.81 -39.22 27.84
N GLU A 622 9.72 -39.46 26.89
CA GLU A 622 11.17 -39.35 27.14
C GLU A 622 11.61 -37.91 27.41
N VAL A 623 11.07 -36.95 26.65
CA VAL A 623 11.37 -35.51 26.85
C VAL A 623 10.90 -35.04 28.22
N ALA A 624 9.73 -35.50 28.68
CA ALA A 624 9.15 -35.12 29.97
C ALA A 624 10.05 -35.37 31.18
N VAL A 625 10.97 -36.33 31.08
CA VAL A 625 11.92 -36.66 32.15
C VAL A 625 12.85 -35.48 32.45
N THR A 626 13.24 -34.72 31.42
CA THR A 626 14.20 -33.62 31.54
C THR A 626 13.55 -32.24 31.38
N HIS A 627 12.46 -32.17 30.62
CA HIS A 627 11.75 -30.92 30.31
C HIS A 627 10.24 -31.15 30.50
N PRO A 628 9.73 -31.10 31.74
CA PRO A 628 8.31 -31.35 32.01
C PRO A 628 7.38 -30.24 31.48
N ILE A 629 7.94 -29.03 31.31
CA ILE A 629 7.29 -27.86 30.72
C ILE A 629 8.20 -27.25 29.65
N LEU A 630 7.65 -26.90 28.49
CA LEU A 630 8.38 -26.23 27.41
C LEU A 630 7.42 -25.57 26.42
N SER A 631 7.94 -24.64 25.63
CA SER A 631 7.24 -24.01 24.51
C SER A 631 7.25 -24.90 23.26
N TYR A 632 6.33 -24.62 22.33
CA TYR A 632 6.30 -25.29 21.02
C TYR A 632 7.59 -25.06 20.21
N GLN A 633 8.15 -23.86 20.29
CA GLN A 633 9.41 -23.54 19.62
C GLN A 633 10.56 -24.40 20.15
N GLU A 634 10.67 -24.59 21.46
CA GLU A 634 11.69 -25.45 22.07
C GLU A 634 11.50 -26.90 21.61
N LEU A 635 10.27 -27.43 21.68
CA LEU A 635 9.93 -28.79 21.25
C LEU A 635 10.34 -29.08 19.81
N THR A 636 10.16 -28.07 18.94
CA THR A 636 10.39 -28.20 17.50
C THR A 636 11.75 -27.65 17.05
N SER A 637 12.71 -27.54 17.96
CA SER A 637 14.08 -27.10 17.70
C SER A 637 15.10 -28.21 17.96
N GLY A 638 16.37 -27.97 17.58
CA GLY A 638 17.48 -28.87 17.86
C GLY A 638 17.28 -30.33 17.42
N GLU A 639 17.76 -31.26 18.24
CA GLU A 639 17.73 -32.71 18.00
C GLU A 639 16.32 -33.29 18.00
N TRP A 640 15.42 -32.72 18.82
CA TRP A 640 14.01 -33.13 18.87
C TRP A 640 13.30 -32.95 17.53
N ARG A 641 13.60 -31.85 16.82
CA ARG A 641 13.10 -31.62 15.46
C ARG A 641 13.45 -32.77 14.51
N GLU A 642 14.68 -33.29 14.60
CA GLU A 642 15.10 -34.39 13.74
C GLU A 642 14.38 -35.68 14.09
N ARG A 643 14.21 -35.96 15.38
CA ARG A 643 13.51 -37.16 15.84
C ARG A 643 12.03 -37.13 15.44
N ILE A 644 11.36 -36.01 15.63
CA ILE A 644 9.99 -35.77 15.15
C ILE A 644 9.91 -35.97 13.64
N ALA A 645 10.87 -35.43 12.88
CA ALA A 645 10.88 -35.57 11.44
C ALA A 645 11.02 -37.03 10.98
N ARG A 646 11.80 -37.86 11.69
CA ARG A 646 11.94 -39.30 11.41
C ARG A 646 10.64 -40.06 11.68
N ILE A 647 9.99 -39.80 12.82
CA ILE A 647 8.69 -40.40 13.18
C ILE A 647 7.66 -40.17 12.06
N PHE A 648 7.58 -38.94 11.55
CA PHE A 648 6.62 -38.59 10.50
C PHE A 648 7.13 -38.78 9.06
N GLY A 649 8.33 -39.34 8.85
CA GLY A 649 8.89 -39.58 7.51
C GLY A 649 9.11 -38.31 6.68
N SER A 650 9.45 -37.20 7.32
CA SER A 650 9.68 -35.90 6.65
C SER A 650 11.00 -35.89 5.88
N LYS A 651 10.98 -35.37 4.64
CA LYS A 651 12.18 -35.20 3.81
C LYS A 651 13.03 -34.01 4.28
N THR A 652 14.34 -34.11 4.09
CA THR A 652 15.28 -33.00 4.28
C THR A 652 15.20 -31.99 3.14
N THR A 653 15.55 -30.74 3.43
CA THR A 653 15.81 -29.71 2.41
C THR A 653 17.05 -30.06 1.59
N SER A 654 17.25 -29.35 0.47
CA SER A 654 18.54 -29.33 -0.25
C SER A 654 19.75 -28.99 0.65
N GLU A 655 19.53 -28.25 1.74
CA GLU A 655 20.55 -27.92 2.76
C GLU A 655 20.65 -28.95 3.92
N GLY A 656 20.03 -30.13 3.81
CA GLY A 656 20.11 -31.19 4.82
C GLY A 656 19.27 -30.99 6.09
N LYS A 657 18.45 -29.93 6.21
CA LYS A 657 17.62 -29.64 7.38
C LYS A 657 16.21 -30.22 7.24
N TYR A 658 15.62 -30.76 8.31
CA TYR A 658 14.24 -31.28 8.30
C TYR A 658 13.18 -30.18 8.39
N HIS A 659 12.13 -30.17 7.58
CA HIS A 659 11.07 -29.15 7.71
C HIS A 659 10.14 -29.38 8.91
N ARG A 660 9.66 -28.30 9.55
CA ARG A 660 8.60 -28.35 10.58
C ARG A 660 7.19 -28.53 10.01
N LYS A 661 7.04 -28.44 8.69
CA LYS A 661 5.74 -28.29 8.01
C LYS A 661 4.72 -29.36 8.40
N LEU A 662 5.15 -30.61 8.56
CA LEU A 662 4.26 -31.74 8.81
C LEU A 662 3.71 -31.71 10.24
N ILE A 663 4.56 -31.57 11.25
CA ILE A 663 4.12 -31.46 12.65
C ILE A 663 3.30 -30.19 12.88
N THR A 664 3.70 -29.05 12.27
CA THR A 664 2.90 -27.82 12.29
C THR A 664 1.53 -28.04 11.65
N GLY A 665 1.46 -28.79 10.55
CA GLY A 665 0.18 -29.15 9.92
C GLY A 665 -0.74 -29.92 10.86
N ILE A 666 -0.22 -30.93 11.59
CA ILE A 666 -1.03 -31.72 12.53
C ILE A 666 -1.58 -30.86 13.68
N TYR A 667 -0.75 -30.00 14.28
CA TYR A 667 -1.23 -29.08 15.31
C TYR A 667 -2.23 -28.04 14.78
N ASN A 668 -2.03 -27.55 13.56
CA ASN A 668 -2.99 -26.64 12.92
C ASN A 668 -4.37 -27.28 12.75
N ASP A 669 -4.43 -28.57 12.41
CA ASP A 669 -5.70 -29.33 12.30
C ASP A 669 -6.44 -29.39 13.66
N LEU A 670 -5.72 -29.24 14.77
CA LEU A 670 -6.30 -29.14 16.12
C LEU A 670 -6.62 -27.70 16.54
N GLY A 671 -6.36 -26.71 15.68
CA GLY A 671 -6.46 -25.29 16.02
C GLY A 671 -5.32 -24.78 16.91
N MET A 672 -4.24 -25.56 17.06
CA MET A 672 -3.13 -25.26 17.96
C MET A 672 -1.93 -24.67 17.21
N PHE A 673 -1.21 -23.74 17.85
CA PHE A 673 0.02 -23.15 17.34
C PHE A 673 -0.11 -22.59 15.91
N LEU A 674 -1.24 -21.95 15.62
CA LEU A 674 -1.56 -21.39 14.31
C LEU A 674 -0.51 -20.36 13.87
N SER A 675 -0.22 -20.31 12.57
CA SER A 675 0.78 -19.37 12.05
C SER A 675 0.36 -17.92 12.27
N GLU A 676 1.30 -17.10 12.76
CA GLU A 676 1.23 -15.63 12.72
C GLU A 676 1.07 -15.07 11.30
N ARG A 677 1.34 -15.89 10.26
CA ARG A 677 1.21 -15.55 8.83
C ARG A 677 -0.02 -16.14 8.15
N GLY A 678 -0.94 -16.71 8.92
CA GLY A 678 -2.17 -17.28 8.37
C GLY A 678 -3.03 -16.26 7.63
N GLU A 679 -3.69 -16.68 6.55
CA GLU A 679 -4.62 -15.86 5.77
C GLU A 679 -5.86 -15.41 6.57
N ASN A 680 -6.16 -16.09 7.68
CA ASN A 680 -7.26 -15.74 8.55
C ASN A 680 -7.00 -14.53 9.46
N VAL A 681 -5.73 -14.11 9.59
CA VAL A 681 -5.34 -12.91 10.36
C VAL A 681 -4.76 -11.80 9.47
N ARG A 682 -4.75 -12.02 8.15
CA ARG A 682 -4.17 -11.11 7.16
C ARG A 682 -4.95 -11.14 5.87
N LEU A 683 -5.46 -9.98 5.45
CA LEU A 683 -6.13 -9.82 4.16
C LEU A 683 -5.14 -9.24 3.14
N PHE A 684 -4.62 -10.10 2.25
CA PHE A 684 -3.58 -9.72 1.28
C PHE A 684 -3.68 -10.41 -0.08
N GLN A 685 -4.50 -11.46 -0.22
CA GLN A 685 -4.63 -12.23 -1.46
C GLN A 685 -6.02 -12.07 -2.04
N GLY A 686 -6.12 -11.84 -3.35
CA GLY A 686 -7.39 -11.67 -4.05
C GLY A 686 -7.89 -10.23 -4.08
N ILE A 687 -8.98 -10.03 -4.82
CA ILE A 687 -9.72 -8.76 -4.86
C ILE A 687 -10.92 -8.90 -3.93
N TRP A 688 -11.10 -7.96 -3.02
CA TRP A 688 -12.15 -8.00 -2.01
C TRP A 688 -13.04 -6.77 -2.15
N TYR A 689 -14.33 -6.91 -1.89
CA TYR A 689 -15.28 -5.80 -1.94
C TYR A 689 -16.28 -5.83 -0.79
N ASP A 690 -16.87 -4.69 -0.46
CA ASP A 690 -17.96 -4.58 0.49
C ASP A 690 -19.27 -4.08 -0.16
N ASP A 691 -20.31 -3.95 0.66
CA ASP A 691 -21.64 -3.47 0.30
C ASP A 691 -21.68 -1.97 -0.03
N THR A 692 -20.69 -1.20 0.43
CA THR A 692 -20.54 0.24 0.15
C THR A 692 -19.83 0.52 -1.19
N ASN A 693 -19.65 -0.50 -2.03
CA ASN A 693 -18.85 -0.48 -3.26
C ASN A 693 -17.39 -0.11 -3.01
N ALA A 694 -16.90 -0.30 -1.79
CA ALA A 694 -15.49 -0.19 -1.48
C ALA A 694 -14.79 -1.51 -1.80
N PHE A 695 -13.51 -1.44 -2.15
CA PHE A 695 -12.73 -2.61 -2.55
C PHE A 695 -11.25 -2.50 -2.20
N LEU A 696 -10.60 -3.66 -2.19
CA LEU A 696 -9.18 -3.87 -1.92
C LEU A 696 -8.61 -4.80 -2.99
N VAL A 697 -7.36 -4.55 -3.38
CA VAL A 697 -6.68 -5.36 -4.40
C VAL A 697 -5.41 -5.94 -3.81
N GLY A 698 -5.49 -7.21 -3.43
CA GLY A 698 -4.36 -8.00 -2.95
C GLY A 698 -3.48 -8.54 -4.09
N SER A 699 -2.60 -9.46 -3.72
CA SER A 699 -1.82 -10.26 -4.65
C SER A 699 -2.64 -11.41 -5.21
N PRO A 700 -2.38 -11.87 -6.45
CA PRO A 700 -2.93 -13.13 -6.96
C PRO A 700 -2.37 -14.35 -6.21
N THR A 701 -1.14 -14.25 -5.72
CA THR A 701 -0.41 -15.34 -5.05
C THR A 701 -0.03 -14.97 -3.62
N SER A 702 0.85 -15.77 -3.00
CA SER A 702 1.29 -15.60 -1.61
C SER A 702 1.91 -14.23 -1.31
N MET A 703 2.00 -13.91 -0.03
CA MET A 703 2.51 -12.62 0.45
C MET A 703 3.99 -12.44 0.09
N ASP A 704 4.31 -11.36 -0.63
CA ASP A 704 5.70 -10.97 -0.87
C ASP A 704 6.32 -10.38 0.41
N LEU A 705 7.46 -10.92 0.84
CA LEU A 705 8.25 -10.43 1.97
C LEU A 705 8.79 -9.00 1.76
N ARG A 706 8.83 -8.51 0.51
CA ARG A 706 9.18 -7.13 0.18
C ARG A 706 8.06 -6.14 0.55
N GLY A 707 6.84 -6.62 0.79
CA GLY A 707 5.69 -5.87 1.30
C GLY A 707 4.71 -5.42 0.22
N GLN A 708 3.43 -5.29 0.58
CA GLN A 708 2.33 -4.94 -0.35
C GLN A 708 1.58 -3.69 0.13
N ALA A 709 2.29 -2.57 0.33
CA ALA A 709 1.72 -1.40 1.00
C ALA A 709 0.44 -0.83 0.35
N ARG A 710 0.23 -1.05 -0.95
CA ARG A 710 -0.98 -0.63 -1.68
C ARG A 710 -2.13 -1.65 -1.65
N ALA A 711 -1.85 -2.91 -1.30
CA ALA A 711 -2.87 -3.95 -1.20
C ALA A 711 -3.86 -3.71 -0.05
N HIS A 712 -3.43 -2.93 0.93
CA HIS A 712 -4.22 -2.62 2.12
C HIS A 712 -5.05 -1.35 1.96
N LEU A 713 -4.92 -0.60 0.86
CA LEU A 713 -5.61 0.67 0.64
C LEU A 713 -7.03 0.41 0.12
N VAL A 714 -8.02 0.88 0.88
CA VAL A 714 -9.43 0.80 0.52
C VAL A 714 -9.73 1.87 -0.53
N ARG A 715 -10.32 1.42 -1.64
CA ARG A 715 -10.85 2.25 -2.72
C ARG A 715 -12.37 2.16 -2.75
N ARG A 716 -13.02 3.03 -3.50
CA ARG A 716 -14.47 3.00 -3.70
C ARG A 716 -14.83 3.34 -5.14
N PHE A 717 -15.79 2.60 -5.69
CA PHE A 717 -16.57 3.06 -6.83
C PHE A 717 -17.62 4.05 -6.32
N GLN A 718 -17.32 5.33 -6.48
CA GLN A 718 -18.21 6.42 -6.09
C GLN A 718 -19.19 6.67 -7.23
N ILE A 719 -20.40 6.14 -7.08
CA ILE A 719 -21.47 6.27 -8.06
C ILE A 719 -22.16 7.62 -7.85
N MET A 720 -22.02 8.52 -8.82
CA MET A 720 -22.66 9.84 -8.81
C MET A 720 -24.05 9.78 -9.48
N GLN A 721 -24.20 8.90 -10.46
CA GLN A 721 -25.43 8.65 -11.22
C GLN A 721 -25.53 7.16 -11.57
N GLY A 722 -26.75 6.61 -11.60
CA GLY A 722 -27.01 5.29 -12.21
C GLY A 722 -26.70 4.06 -11.37
N SER A 723 -26.92 4.08 -10.06
CA SER A 723 -26.58 2.92 -9.19
C SER A 723 -27.22 1.59 -9.60
N SER A 724 -28.36 1.62 -10.29
CA SER A 724 -29.03 0.43 -10.85
C SER A 724 -28.31 -0.18 -12.05
N HIS A 725 -27.51 0.61 -12.77
CA HIS A 725 -26.77 0.21 -13.97
C HIS A 725 -25.32 -0.18 -13.67
N PHE A 726 -24.91 -0.13 -12.40
CA PHE A 726 -23.55 -0.38 -11.98
C PHE A 726 -23.26 -1.87 -11.74
N ASP A 727 -22.55 -2.52 -12.67
CA ASP A 727 -22.05 -3.89 -12.49
C ASP A 727 -20.66 -3.90 -11.83
N LYS A 728 -20.66 -3.97 -10.50
CA LYS A 728 -19.45 -4.08 -9.68
C LYS A 728 -18.62 -5.32 -10.01
N GLU A 729 -19.27 -6.47 -10.22
CA GLU A 729 -18.54 -7.74 -10.36
C GLU A 729 -17.80 -7.80 -11.69
N HIS A 730 -18.42 -7.32 -12.77
CA HIS A 730 -17.77 -7.15 -14.06
C HIS A 730 -16.51 -6.27 -13.95
N LEU A 731 -16.64 -5.09 -13.33
CA LEU A 731 -15.50 -4.17 -13.18
C LEU A 731 -14.37 -4.77 -12.33
N LEU A 732 -14.69 -5.47 -11.24
CA LEU A 732 -13.69 -6.16 -10.43
C LEU A 732 -13.00 -7.29 -11.21
N ALA A 733 -13.70 -7.99 -12.11
CA ALA A 733 -13.11 -9.01 -12.96
C ALA A 733 -12.06 -8.43 -13.94
N THR A 734 -12.31 -7.24 -14.48
CA THR A 734 -11.35 -6.54 -15.36
C THR A 734 -10.07 -6.13 -14.63
N MET A 735 -10.09 -6.09 -13.29
CA MET A 735 -8.91 -5.82 -12.47
C MET A 735 -8.09 -7.10 -12.18
N GLY A 736 -8.71 -8.27 -12.36
CA GLY A 736 -8.17 -9.60 -12.11
C GLY A 736 -7.24 -10.15 -13.20
N VAL A 737 -6.70 -9.28 -14.06
CA VAL A 737 -5.82 -9.64 -15.18
C VAL A 737 -4.34 -9.64 -14.76
N LEU A 738 -3.51 -10.48 -15.41
CA LEU A 738 -2.07 -10.63 -15.09
C LEU A 738 -1.12 -10.17 -16.20
N PHE A 739 -1.65 -9.79 -17.36
CA PHE A 739 -0.85 -9.35 -18.51
C PHE A 739 -0.42 -7.89 -18.44
N VAL A 740 -1.12 -7.06 -17.65
CA VAL A 740 -0.73 -5.66 -17.40
C VAL A 740 0.43 -5.57 -16.41
N ARG A 741 0.40 -6.42 -15.37
CA ARG A 741 1.45 -6.48 -14.35
C ARG A 741 1.80 -7.91 -14.06
N TYR A 742 3.06 -8.26 -14.28
CA TYR A 742 3.54 -9.62 -14.08
C TYR A 742 3.20 -10.14 -12.67
N LYS A 743 2.31 -11.14 -12.62
CA LYS A 743 1.82 -11.78 -11.38
C LYS A 743 1.22 -10.80 -10.37
N GLN A 744 0.59 -9.73 -10.83
CA GLN A 744 -0.12 -8.76 -9.98
C GLN A 744 -1.44 -8.36 -10.62
N TYR A 745 -2.46 -8.11 -9.79
CA TYR A 745 -3.70 -7.48 -10.23
C TYR A 745 -3.53 -5.98 -10.45
N THR A 746 -4.43 -5.38 -11.23
CA THR A 746 -4.50 -3.92 -11.39
C THR A 746 -5.40 -3.32 -10.30
N VAL A 747 -5.17 -2.04 -9.96
CA VAL A 747 -5.94 -1.33 -8.92
C VAL A 747 -7.13 -0.52 -9.47
N SER A 748 -7.24 -0.47 -10.80
CA SER A 748 -8.35 0.07 -11.59
C SER A 748 -8.55 -0.88 -12.78
N PRO A 749 -9.72 -0.90 -13.45
CA PRO A 749 -9.93 -1.61 -14.71
C PRO A 749 -8.77 -1.42 -15.70
N TYR A 750 -8.33 -2.49 -16.36
CA TYR A 750 -7.12 -2.42 -17.21
C TYR A 750 -7.26 -1.47 -18.42
N TYR A 751 -8.48 -1.06 -18.76
CA TYR A 751 -8.75 -0.05 -19.79
C TYR A 751 -8.04 1.28 -19.53
N PHE A 752 -7.88 1.65 -18.25
CA PHE A 752 -7.11 2.83 -17.90
C PHE A 752 -5.61 2.67 -18.22
N HIS A 753 -5.06 1.44 -18.21
CA HIS A 753 -3.70 1.17 -18.68
C HIS A 753 -3.59 1.30 -20.20
N LEU A 754 -4.64 0.96 -20.96
CA LEU A 754 -4.66 1.19 -22.42
C LEU A 754 -4.56 2.69 -22.74
N ILE A 755 -5.21 3.55 -21.94
CA ILE A 755 -5.07 5.01 -22.04
C ILE A 755 -3.62 5.41 -21.80
N ASP A 756 -2.97 4.89 -20.73
CA ASP A 756 -1.57 5.20 -20.44
C ASP A 756 -0.66 4.81 -21.61
N LEU A 757 -0.86 3.62 -22.20
CA LEU A 757 -0.10 3.15 -23.35
C LEU A 757 -0.33 3.98 -24.61
N TYR A 758 -1.57 4.42 -24.86
CA TYR A 758 -1.88 5.30 -25.99
C TYR A 758 -1.17 6.64 -25.82
N VAL A 759 -1.23 7.24 -24.62
CA VAL A 759 -0.55 8.49 -24.33
C VAL A 759 0.96 8.35 -24.49
N GLU A 760 1.55 7.26 -23.96
CA GLU A 760 3.00 7.01 -24.05
C GLU A 760 3.46 6.74 -25.49
N ASN A 761 2.72 5.92 -26.25
CA ASN A 761 3.16 5.41 -27.55
C ASN A 761 2.80 6.31 -28.72
N VAL A 762 1.61 6.92 -28.68
CA VAL A 762 1.04 7.70 -29.78
C VAL A 762 1.13 9.18 -29.45
N LEU A 763 0.39 9.64 -28.43
CA LEU A 763 0.11 11.07 -28.24
C LEU A 763 1.33 11.90 -27.82
N ARG A 764 2.19 11.40 -26.92
CA ARG A 764 3.35 12.14 -26.38
C ARG A 764 4.33 12.59 -27.48
N TYR A 765 4.33 11.92 -28.61
CA TYR A 765 5.33 12.08 -29.66
C TYR A 765 4.74 12.56 -30.99
N VAL A 766 3.42 12.78 -31.07
CA VAL A 766 2.84 13.54 -32.18
C VAL A 766 3.26 14.99 -31.98
N SER A 767 4.03 15.52 -32.93
CA SER A 767 4.38 16.94 -32.98
C SER A 767 3.10 17.77 -32.98
N SER A 768 2.88 18.57 -31.94
CA SER A 768 2.13 19.81 -32.08
C SER A 768 2.87 20.59 -33.17
N GLY A 769 2.25 20.73 -34.34
CA GLY A 769 2.84 21.44 -35.47
C GLY A 769 2.97 22.93 -35.18
N GLU A 770 3.88 23.32 -34.30
CA GLU A 770 4.46 24.65 -34.18
C GLU A 770 5.94 24.46 -33.87
N GLU A 771 6.74 24.48 -34.94
CA GLU A 771 8.15 24.83 -34.84
C GLU A 771 8.24 26.28 -34.39
N ASP A 772 8.43 26.51 -33.09
CA ASP A 772 8.96 27.79 -32.62
C ASP A 772 10.49 27.67 -32.54
N PHE A 773 11.12 28.57 -33.30
CA PHE A 773 12.54 28.72 -33.58
C PHE A 773 13.46 28.89 -32.36
#